data_AF-A0A1G2YWT6-F1
#
_entry.id   AF-A0A1G2YWT6-F1
#
_cell.length_a   1.000
_cell.length_b   1.000
_cell.length_c   1.000
_cell.angle_alpha   90.00
_cell.angle_beta   90.00
_cell.angle_gamma   90.00
#
_symmetry.space_group_name_H-M   'P 1'
#
loop_
_entity.id
_entity.type
_entity.pdbx_description
1 polymer ?
#
loop_
_entity_poly.entity_id
_entity_poly.type
_entity_poly.pdbx_seq_one_letter_code
_entity_poly.pdbx_strand_id
1 'polypeptide(L)'
;MLAAPALAKITVDGLEDKNVYKDQVSFTVRLEAGYDSSAWLNGQPVATGVSIKIDEPEYYELNVYQRARVSRAEESRLVRFIIRAGDRGNTEWGLPRWTPYPMIDSASAEFAGAQLVVVTPAQYPLGLEVPVIARVEDVSGNRVGVNGSVRAAGFQNHPLRLLRGVGSAFLPAAKEPNTISYTAEVASLAVPKKIVIEAATTWRTVTGNISSSTNWGENARIRVVDRLTIMPGATLIIGSGSVIVAEPGVQITVNGRIAVNGTTQKPVVFTCRDRKVPWGGFVFETSTSQGQFTGTILTGSGADPSWFDHNPGHGSSHRHNQCLFYLSNGANVTLTDCWLVENHGQAGHGEKAYLTMMRCLVQKCVTAGQYNGGALVLDDCALIEFPSAAAPYADADNDGLYLTGGAHMLTDCLIGWSQDDGIDAGGSGAGSVTVRHCWFESSYHEALAWSGTQIRTVIDSVALNCGQGYECGYEAPDVNTVHCLSTANIVGARFGDNYDWTYEGFLTVRASLLLFNHRDVWGRAWDNWEVHLSQMDIQDNYLSAPDALYPKNRLWNPQIDPNQLQMLAPFLPTPADTVGIGLATLEDTLDPAALAAGIPVRLSTFTTSEVSVDYTIAAGNTPLAGGTLHFTPGETVKHIQFDVPPLTTSAQLRVTLSNPVNANLTGLKQIGTSTDN
;
A
#
# COMPACT_ATOMS: atom_id res chain seq x y z
N MET A 1 3.40 44.85 -53.49
CA MET A 1 3.47 43.75 -52.52
C MET A 1 2.57 44.09 -51.37
N LEU A 2 1.40 43.45 -51.26
CA LEU A 2 0.58 43.50 -50.06
C LEU A 2 1.26 42.62 -49.02
N ALA A 3 1.59 43.18 -47.86
CA ALA A 3 2.10 42.43 -46.72
C ALA A 3 1.04 41.40 -46.31
N ALA A 4 1.44 40.14 -46.15
CA ALA A 4 0.59 39.14 -45.51
C ALA A 4 0.21 39.66 -44.11
N PRO A 5 -1.08 39.62 -43.72
CA PRO A 5 -1.46 39.98 -42.36
C PRO A 5 -0.73 39.04 -41.40
N ALA A 6 -0.04 39.61 -40.41
CA ALA A 6 0.54 38.83 -39.32
C ALA A 6 -0.59 38.08 -38.62
N LEU A 7 -0.50 36.75 -38.54
CA LEU A 7 -1.40 35.93 -37.73
C LEU A 7 -1.35 36.45 -36.29
N ALA A 8 -2.52 36.68 -35.70
CA ALA A 8 -2.62 37.30 -34.40
C ALA A 8 -2.40 36.25 -33.31
N LYS A 9 -1.27 36.34 -32.60
CA LYS A 9 -0.91 35.36 -31.58
C LYS A 9 -1.94 35.34 -30.45
N ILE A 10 -2.73 34.27 -30.36
CA ILE A 10 -3.64 33.99 -29.22
C ILE A 10 -2.90 34.27 -27.91
N THR A 11 -3.41 35.21 -27.11
CA THR A 11 -2.78 35.66 -25.87
C THR A 11 -3.51 35.11 -24.65
N VAL A 12 -2.77 34.38 -23.82
CA VAL A 12 -3.19 33.89 -22.52
C VAL A 12 -2.27 34.53 -21.49
N ASP A 13 -2.84 35.34 -20.59
CA ASP A 13 -2.10 35.96 -19.48
C ASP A 13 -2.10 35.02 -18.27
N GLY A 14 -1.02 35.04 -17.49
CA GLY A 14 -0.91 34.30 -16.23
C GLY A 14 -0.55 32.82 -16.36
N LEU A 15 -0.49 32.27 -17.58
CA LEU A 15 -0.03 30.92 -17.87
C LEU A 15 1.12 30.87 -18.86
N GLU A 16 2.07 30.00 -18.55
CA GLU A 16 3.17 29.58 -19.42
C GLU A 16 2.94 28.12 -19.82
N ASP A 17 3.27 27.77 -21.07
CA ASP A 17 3.21 26.38 -21.53
C ASP A 17 4.35 25.58 -20.91
N LYS A 18 4.06 24.36 -20.47
CA LYS A 18 4.98 23.42 -19.81
C LYS A 18 5.55 23.96 -18.50
N ASN A 19 4.70 24.57 -17.67
CA ASN A 19 5.10 25.10 -16.36
C ASN A 19 4.37 24.42 -15.19
N VAL A 20 4.99 24.45 -14.02
CA VAL A 20 4.46 23.89 -12.77
C VAL A 20 4.18 25.02 -11.78
N TYR A 21 2.93 25.15 -11.37
CA TYR A 21 2.46 26.12 -10.40
C TYR A 21 2.22 25.46 -9.05
N LYS A 22 2.56 26.15 -7.97
CA LYS A 22 2.33 25.67 -6.60
C LYS A 22 0.97 26.15 -6.11
N ASP A 23 0.13 25.22 -5.63
CA ASP A 23 -1.18 25.40 -5.01
C ASP A 23 -2.27 26.01 -5.91
N GLN A 24 -1.97 27.01 -6.73
CA GLN A 24 -2.95 27.66 -7.60
C GLN A 24 -2.30 28.47 -8.72
N VAL A 25 -3.08 28.75 -9.76
CA VAL A 25 -2.76 29.72 -10.81
C VAL A 25 -4.02 30.46 -11.24
N SER A 26 -3.85 31.68 -11.78
CA SER A 26 -4.95 32.41 -12.40
C SER A 26 -4.57 32.85 -13.81
N PHE A 27 -5.52 32.75 -14.73
CA PHE A 27 -5.27 33.04 -16.14
C PHE A 27 -6.41 33.79 -16.79
N THR A 28 -6.12 34.46 -17.90
CA THR A 28 -7.14 35.11 -18.73
C THR A 28 -6.84 34.87 -20.21
N VAL A 29 -7.80 34.29 -20.92
CA VAL A 29 -7.78 34.25 -22.38
C VAL A 29 -8.27 35.61 -22.89
N ARG A 30 -7.37 36.41 -23.47
CA ARG A 30 -7.73 37.75 -23.93
C ARG A 30 -8.71 37.69 -25.10
N LEU A 31 -9.69 38.59 -25.06
CA LEU A 31 -10.56 38.85 -26.21
C LEU A 31 -9.81 39.69 -27.23
N GLU A 32 -9.86 39.28 -28.49
CA GLU A 32 -9.32 40.05 -29.61
C GLU A 32 -10.44 40.63 -30.47
N ALA A 33 -10.31 41.92 -30.80
CA ALA A 33 -11.29 42.61 -31.64
C ALA A 33 -11.32 41.99 -33.05
N GLY A 34 -12.50 41.62 -33.52
CA GLY A 34 -12.69 41.01 -34.85
C GLY A 34 -12.63 39.48 -34.87
N TYR A 35 -12.44 38.83 -33.73
CA TYR A 35 -12.42 37.38 -33.60
C TYR A 35 -13.54 36.88 -32.66
N ASP A 36 -14.00 35.66 -32.91
CA ASP A 36 -14.78 34.87 -31.96
C ASP A 36 -13.81 33.90 -31.26
N SER A 37 -13.77 33.93 -29.93
CA SER A 37 -12.84 33.15 -29.11
C SER A 37 -13.56 32.16 -28.22
N SER A 38 -13.03 30.95 -28.12
CA SER A 38 -13.54 29.88 -27.28
C SER A 38 -12.38 29.13 -26.64
N ALA A 39 -12.56 28.64 -25.41
CA ALA A 39 -11.52 27.97 -24.66
C ALA A 39 -12.08 26.76 -23.91
N TRP A 40 -11.25 25.72 -23.79
CA TRP A 40 -11.55 24.48 -23.08
C TRP A 40 -10.38 24.12 -22.18
N LEU A 41 -10.65 23.83 -20.91
CA LEU A 41 -9.68 23.32 -19.95
C LEU A 41 -10.00 21.85 -19.68
N ASN A 42 -9.07 20.93 -20.00
CA ASN A 42 -9.30 19.48 -19.92
C ASN A 42 -10.60 19.05 -20.63
N GLY A 43 -10.89 19.66 -21.78
CA GLY A 43 -12.10 19.41 -22.57
C GLY A 43 -13.37 20.09 -22.05
N GLN A 44 -13.36 20.75 -20.89
CA GLN A 44 -14.50 21.49 -20.35
C GLN A 44 -14.48 22.96 -20.79
N PRO A 45 -15.60 23.52 -21.28
CA PRO A 45 -15.63 24.91 -21.74
C PRO A 45 -15.37 25.89 -20.59
N VAL A 46 -14.50 26.87 -20.84
CA VAL A 46 -14.19 27.94 -19.89
C VAL A 46 -14.41 29.32 -20.51
N ALA A 47 -14.77 30.29 -19.68
CA ALA A 47 -15.07 31.64 -20.14
C ALA A 47 -13.82 32.37 -20.68
N THR A 48 -14.00 33.20 -21.71
CA THR A 48 -12.95 34.08 -22.25
C THR A 48 -13.15 35.51 -21.75
N GLY A 49 -12.06 36.30 -21.69
CA GLY A 49 -12.10 37.69 -21.25
C GLY A 49 -12.26 37.91 -19.73
N VAL A 50 -12.26 36.83 -18.94
CA VAL A 50 -12.35 36.88 -17.47
C VAL A 50 -11.18 36.13 -16.83
N SER A 51 -10.83 36.52 -15.60
CA SER A 51 -9.82 35.82 -14.80
C SER A 51 -10.41 34.53 -14.25
N ILE A 52 -9.78 33.40 -14.57
CA ILE A 52 -10.12 32.07 -14.09
C ILE A 52 -9.04 31.66 -13.09
N LYS A 53 -9.45 31.28 -11.88
CA LYS A 53 -8.57 30.68 -10.88
C LYS A 53 -8.72 29.16 -10.93
N ILE A 54 -7.60 28.46 -10.93
CA ILE A 54 -7.53 27.01 -10.75
C ILE A 54 -6.64 26.76 -9.53
N ASP A 55 -7.10 25.94 -8.59
CA ASP A 55 -6.43 25.63 -7.33
C ASP A 55 -6.47 24.15 -6.96
N GLU A 56 -7.00 23.29 -7.84
CA GLU A 56 -6.94 21.85 -7.68
C GLU A 56 -5.63 21.30 -8.28
N PRO A 57 -4.82 20.53 -7.51
CA PRO A 57 -3.66 19.85 -8.04
C PRO A 57 -4.05 18.90 -9.16
N GLU A 58 -3.45 19.04 -10.35
CA GLU A 58 -3.64 18.14 -11.49
C GLU A 58 -2.74 18.60 -12.66
N TYR A 59 -2.65 17.78 -13.70
CA TYR A 59 -2.25 18.17 -15.04
C TYR A 59 -3.41 18.81 -15.84
N TYR A 60 -3.12 19.93 -16.50
CA TYR A 60 -4.10 20.70 -17.27
C TYR A 60 -3.66 20.96 -18.72
N GLU A 61 -4.61 20.85 -19.63
CA GLU A 61 -4.53 21.30 -21.02
C GLU A 61 -5.58 22.38 -21.29
N LEU A 62 -5.12 23.61 -21.54
CA LEU A 62 -5.95 24.71 -22.01
C LEU A 62 -5.86 24.81 -23.54
N ASN A 63 -6.94 24.46 -24.22
CA ASN A 63 -7.09 24.60 -25.65
C ASN A 63 -7.90 25.87 -25.97
N VAL A 64 -7.29 26.83 -26.65
CA VAL A 64 -7.93 28.07 -27.08
C VAL A 64 -8.06 28.07 -28.59
N TYR A 65 -9.25 28.42 -29.10
CA TYR A 65 -9.54 28.56 -30.51
C TYR A 65 -10.06 29.96 -30.79
N GLN A 66 -9.58 30.55 -31.87
CA GLN A 66 -10.06 31.82 -32.38
C GLN A 66 -10.47 31.67 -33.85
N ARG A 67 -11.59 32.29 -34.21
CA ARG A 67 -12.06 32.39 -35.60
C ARG A 67 -12.26 33.84 -35.98
N ALA A 68 -11.58 34.30 -37.03
CA ALA A 68 -11.76 35.64 -37.58
C ALA A 68 -13.20 35.82 -38.11
N ARG A 69 -13.87 36.90 -37.71
CA ARG A 69 -15.27 37.14 -38.10
C ARG A 69 -15.46 37.38 -39.59
N VAL A 70 -14.46 37.98 -40.25
CA VAL A 70 -14.50 38.36 -41.66
C VAL A 70 -13.93 37.26 -42.55
N SER A 71 -12.65 36.91 -42.38
CA SER A 71 -11.97 35.93 -43.25
C SER A 71 -12.37 34.49 -42.95
N ARG A 72 -12.96 34.23 -41.78
CA ARG A 72 -13.23 32.88 -41.25
C ARG A 72 -11.96 32.04 -41.02
N ALA A 73 -10.78 32.67 -41.03
CA ALA A 73 -9.53 32.01 -40.65
C ALA A 73 -9.60 31.53 -39.20
N GLU A 74 -9.02 30.36 -38.92
CA GLU A 74 -9.01 29.74 -37.60
C GLU A 74 -7.58 29.61 -37.09
N GLU A 75 -7.42 29.88 -35.79
CA GLU A 75 -6.17 29.72 -35.07
C GLU A 75 -6.43 28.96 -33.77
N SER A 76 -5.43 28.22 -33.29
CA SER A 76 -5.51 27.52 -32.02
C SER A 76 -4.21 27.61 -31.24
N ARG A 77 -4.31 27.52 -29.91
CA ARG A 77 -3.18 27.51 -28.99
C ARG A 77 -3.47 26.52 -27.87
N LEU A 78 -2.55 25.59 -27.67
CA LEU A 78 -2.50 24.70 -26.50
C LEU A 78 -1.55 25.32 -25.46
N VAL A 79 -1.97 25.31 -24.19
CA VAL A 79 -1.13 25.62 -23.04
C VAL A 79 -1.27 24.49 -22.03
N ARG A 80 -0.16 23.83 -21.71
CA ARG A 80 -0.08 22.73 -20.74
C ARG A 80 0.55 23.23 -19.47
N PHE A 81 0.03 22.82 -18.33
CA PHE A 81 0.61 23.19 -17.05
C PHE A 81 0.20 22.20 -15.97
N ILE A 82 0.94 22.20 -14.87
CA ILE A 82 0.62 21.41 -13.67
C ILE A 82 0.30 22.39 -12.55
N ILE A 83 -0.70 22.07 -11.75
CA ILE A 83 -0.81 22.59 -10.39
C ILE A 83 -0.39 21.46 -9.47
N ARG A 84 0.61 21.71 -8.63
CA ARG A 84 1.04 20.75 -7.61
C ARG A 84 0.52 21.16 -6.25
N ALA A 85 0.20 20.17 -5.43
CA ALA A 85 -0.11 20.37 -4.02
C ALA A 85 1.18 20.73 -3.27
N GLY A 86 1.23 21.91 -2.65
CA GLY A 86 2.43 22.40 -1.99
C GLY A 86 2.87 21.59 -0.78
N ASP A 87 1.93 20.88 -0.15
CA ASP A 87 2.11 19.94 0.96
C ASP A 87 2.61 18.56 0.54
N ARG A 88 2.46 18.20 -0.75
CA ARG A 88 2.95 16.94 -1.34
C ARG A 88 4.26 17.10 -2.10
N GLY A 89 4.76 18.34 -2.23
CA GLY A 89 6.05 18.60 -2.85
C GLY A 89 6.14 18.08 -4.28
N ASN A 90 7.01 17.11 -4.52
CA ASN A 90 7.26 16.54 -5.84
C ASN A 90 6.71 15.11 -6.01
N THR A 91 6.08 14.52 -4.99
CA THR A 91 5.64 13.11 -5.05
C THR A 91 4.36 12.89 -5.85
N GLU A 92 3.63 13.95 -6.22
CA GLU A 92 2.34 13.87 -6.92
C GLU A 92 2.28 14.85 -8.12
N TRP A 93 3.32 14.96 -8.92
CA TRP A 93 3.32 15.86 -10.08
C TRP A 93 2.34 15.42 -11.18
N GLY A 94 1.40 16.32 -11.51
CA GLY A 94 0.38 16.08 -12.53
C GLY A 94 -0.74 15.14 -12.07
N LEU A 95 -0.75 14.75 -10.80
CA LEU A 95 -1.77 13.93 -10.17
C LEU A 95 -2.68 14.80 -9.26
N PRO A 96 -3.96 14.42 -9.10
CA PRO A 96 -4.80 14.95 -8.04
C PRO A 96 -4.25 14.57 -6.68
N ARG A 97 -4.49 15.44 -5.68
CA ARG A 97 -4.17 15.11 -4.29
C ARG A 97 -4.93 13.84 -3.90
N TRP A 98 -4.22 12.87 -3.36
CA TRP A 98 -4.79 11.57 -3.04
C TRP A 98 -4.42 11.09 -1.64
N THR A 99 -5.27 10.23 -1.10
CA THR A 99 -4.99 9.44 0.10
C THR A 99 -5.78 8.15 -0.03
N PRO A 100 -5.17 6.98 0.22
CA PRO A 100 -5.89 5.72 0.18
C PRO A 100 -7.15 5.75 1.04
N TYR A 101 -8.27 5.29 0.49
CA TYR A 101 -9.51 5.20 1.27
C TYR A 101 -9.34 4.19 2.42
N PRO A 102 -9.98 4.42 3.58
CA PRO A 102 -9.96 3.47 4.67
C PRO A 102 -10.63 2.14 4.27
N MET A 103 -10.20 1.07 4.95
CA MET A 103 -10.70 -0.26 4.73
C MET A 103 -12.11 -0.45 5.30
N ILE A 104 -12.96 -1.16 4.55
CA ILE A 104 -14.28 -1.59 5.01
C ILE A 104 -14.21 -3.05 5.47
N ASP A 105 -14.79 -3.34 6.63
CA ASP A 105 -14.89 -4.69 7.17
C ASP A 105 -15.66 -5.60 6.23
N SER A 106 -15.23 -6.85 6.09
CA SER A 106 -15.90 -7.81 5.23
C SER A 106 -17.26 -8.25 5.80
N ALA A 107 -18.22 -8.52 4.92
CA ALA A 107 -19.47 -9.17 5.27
C ALA A 107 -19.24 -10.60 5.75
N SER A 108 -20.16 -11.14 6.56
CA SER A 108 -20.03 -12.50 7.10
C SER A 108 -19.95 -13.57 6.00
N ALA A 109 -20.55 -13.33 4.83
CA ALA A 109 -20.49 -14.24 3.68
C ALA A 109 -19.06 -14.40 3.12
N GLU A 110 -18.23 -13.35 3.20
CA GLU A 110 -16.83 -13.40 2.74
C GLU A 110 -15.95 -14.32 3.60
N PHE A 111 -16.36 -14.58 4.86
CA PHE A 111 -15.68 -15.53 5.75
C PHE A 111 -16.17 -16.97 5.60
N ALA A 112 -17.17 -17.22 4.74
CA ALA A 112 -17.79 -18.54 4.63
C ALA A 112 -16.78 -19.60 4.13
N GLY A 113 -16.72 -20.74 4.83
CA GLY A 113 -15.81 -21.83 4.50
C GLY A 113 -14.34 -21.62 4.92
N ALA A 114 -14.02 -20.43 5.46
CA ALA A 114 -12.69 -20.13 5.98
C ALA A 114 -12.50 -20.59 7.43
N GLN A 115 -11.25 -20.58 7.89
CA GLN A 115 -10.85 -20.79 9.27
C GLN A 115 -9.96 -19.64 9.75
N LEU A 116 -10.08 -19.30 11.04
CA LEU A 116 -9.16 -18.39 11.70
C LEU A 116 -7.99 -19.20 12.26
N VAL A 117 -6.76 -18.78 11.99
CA VAL A 117 -5.54 -19.32 12.59
C VAL A 117 -4.96 -18.25 13.50
N VAL A 118 -4.63 -18.63 14.73
CA VAL A 118 -4.02 -17.72 15.71
C VAL A 118 -2.69 -18.32 16.19
N VAL A 119 -1.65 -17.49 16.20
CA VAL A 119 -0.33 -17.82 16.74
C VAL A 119 -0.03 -16.91 17.92
N THR A 120 0.29 -17.54 19.05
CA THR A 120 0.66 -16.90 20.31
C THR A 120 1.50 -17.90 21.12
N PRO A 121 2.43 -17.46 21.98
CA PRO A 121 3.15 -18.36 22.87
C PRO A 121 2.19 -19.17 23.75
N ALA A 122 2.43 -20.47 23.93
CA ALA A 122 1.65 -21.32 24.83
C ALA A 122 2.00 -21.09 26.32
N GLN A 123 3.24 -20.69 26.59
CA GLN A 123 3.76 -20.31 27.90
C GLN A 123 4.65 -19.08 27.73
N TYR A 124 4.52 -18.10 28.61
CA TYR A 124 5.21 -16.82 28.47
C TYR A 124 5.66 -16.22 29.81
N PRO A 125 6.84 -15.55 29.87
CA PRO A 125 7.31 -14.87 31.07
C PRO A 125 6.34 -13.79 31.59
N LEU A 126 6.25 -13.68 32.92
CA LEU A 126 5.53 -12.58 33.57
C LEU A 126 6.13 -11.23 33.20
N GLY A 127 5.27 -10.23 32.99
CA GLY A 127 5.68 -8.83 32.76
C GLY A 127 6.11 -8.50 31.32
N LEU A 128 6.03 -9.45 30.38
CA LEU A 128 6.22 -9.17 28.95
C LEU A 128 4.86 -9.06 28.24
N GLU A 129 4.74 -8.13 27.29
CA GLU A 129 3.58 -8.04 26.40
C GLU A 129 3.51 -9.27 25.50
N VAL A 130 2.30 -9.80 25.27
CA VAL A 130 2.15 -11.08 24.56
C VAL A 130 1.83 -10.83 23.09
N PRO A 131 2.70 -11.26 22.15
CA PRO A 131 2.40 -11.14 20.72
C PRO A 131 1.30 -12.11 20.31
N VAL A 132 0.33 -11.61 19.55
CA VAL A 132 -0.75 -12.40 18.95
C VAL A 132 -0.78 -12.08 17.45
N ILE A 133 -0.74 -13.13 16.63
CA ILE A 133 -0.87 -13.03 15.19
C ILE A 133 -2.11 -13.80 14.77
N ALA A 134 -2.84 -13.27 13.79
CA ALA A 134 -3.96 -13.93 13.16
C ALA A 134 -3.81 -13.98 11.64
N ARG A 135 -4.28 -15.08 11.06
CA ARG A 135 -4.42 -15.29 9.63
C ARG A 135 -5.75 -15.99 9.36
N VAL A 136 -6.48 -15.58 8.34
CA VAL A 136 -7.69 -16.28 7.86
C VAL A 136 -7.32 -17.08 6.62
N GLU A 137 -7.67 -18.36 6.63
CA GLU A 137 -7.26 -19.31 5.60
C GLU A 137 -8.44 -20.12 5.08
N ASP A 138 -8.33 -20.60 3.85
CA ASP A 138 -9.24 -21.59 3.30
C ASP A 138 -8.87 -23.01 3.80
N VAL A 139 -9.64 -24.00 3.37
CA VAL A 139 -9.39 -25.42 3.72
C VAL A 139 -8.08 -25.99 3.17
N SER A 140 -7.45 -25.30 2.20
CA SER A 140 -6.16 -25.67 1.60
C SER A 140 -4.98 -24.96 2.28
N GLY A 141 -5.24 -24.03 3.21
CA GLY A 141 -4.23 -23.21 3.89
C GLY A 141 -3.89 -21.90 3.17
N ASN A 142 -4.56 -21.58 2.05
CA ASN A 142 -4.32 -20.33 1.33
C ASN A 142 -4.96 -19.17 2.09
N ARG A 143 -4.33 -17.99 2.03
CA ARG A 143 -4.86 -16.75 2.63
C ARG A 143 -6.22 -16.41 2.01
N VAL A 144 -7.21 -16.11 2.86
CA VAL A 144 -8.51 -15.55 2.44
C VAL A 144 -8.49 -14.04 2.64
N GLY A 145 -8.79 -13.27 1.59
CA GLY A 145 -8.60 -11.81 1.58
C GLY A 145 -9.72 -10.99 2.26
N VAL A 146 -9.99 -11.27 3.54
CA VAL A 146 -11.07 -10.63 4.33
C VAL A 146 -10.57 -9.53 5.27
N ASN A 147 -11.39 -8.51 5.51
CA ASN A 147 -11.07 -7.44 6.47
C ASN A 147 -11.94 -7.56 7.73
N GLY A 148 -11.40 -7.17 8.88
CA GLY A 148 -12.16 -7.13 10.13
C GLY A 148 -11.29 -6.96 11.35
N SER A 149 -11.89 -6.97 12.53
CA SER A 149 -11.15 -6.93 13.80
C SER A 149 -11.36 -8.20 14.59
N VAL A 150 -10.26 -8.91 14.85
CA VAL A 150 -10.25 -10.03 15.80
C VAL A 150 -10.34 -9.47 17.21
N ARG A 151 -11.33 -9.93 17.96
CA ARG A 151 -11.60 -9.51 19.33
C ARG A 151 -11.59 -10.72 20.25
N ALA A 152 -11.34 -10.47 21.53
CA ALA A 152 -11.46 -11.46 22.59
C ALA A 152 -11.99 -10.80 23.87
N ALA A 153 -12.81 -11.54 24.62
CA ALA A 153 -13.32 -11.06 25.90
C ALA A 153 -12.16 -10.74 26.87
N GLY A 154 -12.19 -9.56 27.49
CA GLY A 154 -11.13 -9.06 28.37
C GLY A 154 -10.00 -8.30 27.66
N PHE A 155 -9.96 -8.33 26.32
CA PHE A 155 -8.95 -7.67 25.49
C PHE A 155 -9.56 -6.76 24.41
N GLN A 156 -10.76 -6.24 24.64
CA GLN A 156 -11.52 -5.46 23.66
C GLN A 156 -10.79 -4.16 23.23
N ASN A 157 -9.92 -3.63 24.08
CA ASN A 157 -9.11 -2.43 23.83
C ASN A 157 -7.78 -2.74 23.12
N HIS A 158 -7.51 -4.01 22.81
CA HIS A 158 -6.33 -4.47 22.06
C HIS A 158 -6.77 -5.23 20.80
N PRO A 159 -7.58 -4.60 19.91
CA PRO A 159 -8.07 -5.29 18.73
C PRO A 159 -6.90 -5.62 17.79
N LEU A 160 -6.96 -6.80 17.18
CA LEU A 160 -6.08 -7.17 16.09
C LEU A 160 -6.82 -6.89 14.78
N ARG A 161 -6.30 -5.95 13.99
CA ARG A 161 -6.87 -5.61 12.68
C ARG A 161 -6.39 -6.61 11.63
N LEU A 162 -7.34 -7.22 10.93
CA LEU A 162 -7.08 -8.02 9.74
C LEU A 162 -7.12 -7.13 8.51
N LEU A 163 -6.03 -7.15 7.76
CA LEU A 163 -5.88 -6.54 6.45
C LEU A 163 -5.71 -7.69 5.46
N ARG A 164 -6.73 -7.91 4.61
CA ARG A 164 -6.80 -9.06 3.69
C ARG A 164 -6.46 -10.40 4.36
N GLY A 165 -7.02 -10.61 5.53
CA GLY A 165 -6.97 -11.85 6.29
C GLY A 165 -5.81 -11.95 7.26
N VAL A 166 -4.89 -10.97 7.34
CA VAL A 166 -3.68 -11.07 8.16
C VAL A 166 -3.52 -9.87 9.09
N GLY A 167 -3.01 -10.11 10.30
CA GLY A 167 -2.56 -9.02 11.17
C GLY A 167 -2.00 -9.48 12.51
N SER A 168 -1.53 -8.52 13.30
CA SER A 168 -0.92 -8.74 14.62
C SER A 168 -1.28 -7.64 15.62
N ALA A 169 -1.25 -8.02 16.89
CA ALA A 169 -1.41 -7.12 18.03
C ALA A 169 -0.65 -7.66 19.25
N PHE A 170 -0.56 -6.83 20.29
CA PHE A 170 -0.01 -7.23 21.59
C PHE A 170 -1.09 -7.18 22.66
N LEU A 171 -1.18 -8.25 23.45
CA LEU A 171 -1.89 -8.23 24.71
C LEU A 171 -1.01 -7.54 25.77
N PRO A 172 -1.61 -6.79 26.71
CA PRO A 172 -0.85 -6.12 27.75
C PRO A 172 -0.11 -7.15 28.61
N ALA A 173 1.06 -6.75 29.13
CA ALA A 173 1.83 -7.56 30.05
C ALA A 173 0.99 -8.01 31.26
N ALA A 174 0.97 -9.31 31.52
CA ALA A 174 0.30 -9.86 32.69
C ALA A 174 0.99 -9.36 33.97
N LYS A 175 0.18 -8.89 34.94
CA LYS A 175 0.67 -8.38 36.22
C LYS A 175 0.85 -9.47 37.27
N GLU A 176 0.11 -10.56 37.14
CA GLU A 176 0.12 -11.69 38.06
C GLU A 176 0.23 -13.02 37.28
N PRO A 177 0.80 -14.07 37.88
CA PRO A 177 0.83 -15.40 37.27
C PRO A 177 -0.57 -15.97 37.12
N ASN A 178 -0.99 -16.27 35.89
CA ASN A 178 -2.27 -16.90 35.60
C ASN A 178 -2.28 -17.52 34.18
N THR A 179 -3.31 -18.31 33.86
CA THR A 179 -3.58 -18.68 32.46
C THR A 179 -4.50 -17.64 31.81
N ILE A 180 -4.01 -16.95 30.79
CA ILE A 180 -4.84 -16.11 29.93
C ILE A 180 -5.66 -17.02 29.02
N SER A 181 -6.99 -16.86 29.06
CA SER A 181 -7.90 -17.46 28.08
C SER A 181 -8.19 -16.42 27.00
N TYR A 182 -7.74 -16.69 25.78
CA TYR A 182 -7.89 -15.80 24.64
C TYR A 182 -8.72 -16.52 23.56
N THR A 183 -10.02 -16.29 23.56
CA THR A 183 -10.91 -16.77 22.49
C THR A 183 -10.98 -15.69 21.43
N ALA A 184 -10.22 -15.88 20.36
CA ALA A 184 -10.14 -14.97 19.23
C ALA A 184 -11.36 -15.13 18.34
N GLU A 185 -12.08 -14.05 18.09
CA GLU A 185 -13.34 -14.08 17.33
C GLU A 185 -13.33 -13.00 16.24
N VAL A 186 -13.77 -13.37 15.03
CA VAL A 186 -14.04 -12.45 13.92
C VAL A 186 -15.14 -13.04 13.05
N ALA A 187 -16.17 -12.24 12.73
CA ALA A 187 -17.38 -12.72 12.07
C ALA A 187 -17.94 -13.98 12.77
N SER A 188 -18.08 -15.10 12.04
CA SER A 188 -18.52 -16.39 12.58
C SER A 188 -17.38 -17.31 13.04
N LEU A 189 -16.12 -16.88 12.92
CA LEU A 189 -14.94 -17.69 13.24
C LEU A 189 -14.52 -17.45 14.68
N ALA A 190 -14.18 -18.52 15.40
CA ALA A 190 -13.71 -18.46 16.77
C ALA A 190 -12.60 -19.49 17.01
N VAL A 191 -11.50 -19.08 17.64
CA VAL A 191 -10.40 -19.97 18.04
C VAL A 191 -9.99 -19.71 19.48
N PRO A 192 -10.17 -20.69 20.39
CA PRO A 192 -9.68 -20.58 21.75
C PRO A 192 -8.17 -20.83 21.83
N LYS A 193 -7.47 -19.97 22.56
CA LYS A 193 -6.06 -20.12 22.95
C LYS A 193 -5.94 -20.00 24.46
N LYS A 194 -4.93 -20.69 25.00
CA LYS A 194 -4.52 -20.61 26.40
C LYS A 194 -3.04 -20.26 26.46
N ILE A 195 -2.71 -19.26 27.27
CA ILE A 195 -1.35 -18.77 27.44
C ILE A 195 -1.03 -18.84 28.93
N VAL A 196 -0.10 -19.71 29.30
CA VAL A 196 0.32 -19.88 30.69
C VAL A 196 1.36 -18.81 31.03
N ILE A 197 1.01 -17.87 31.92
CA ILE A 197 1.94 -16.88 32.44
C ILE A 197 2.72 -17.48 33.61
N GLU A 198 4.04 -17.43 33.51
CA GLU A 198 4.95 -18.00 34.49
C GLU A 198 4.86 -17.31 35.84
N ALA A 199 4.94 -18.07 36.94
CA ALA A 199 5.02 -17.49 38.29
C ALA A 199 6.35 -16.80 38.55
N ALA A 200 7.42 -17.36 38.00
CA ALA A 200 8.75 -16.80 37.97
C ALA A 200 9.49 -17.35 36.75
N THR A 201 10.35 -16.53 36.15
CA THR A 201 11.18 -16.93 35.01
C THR A 201 12.64 -16.97 35.43
N THR A 202 13.25 -18.14 35.36
CA THR A 202 14.71 -18.28 35.57
C THR A 202 15.42 -18.06 34.23
N TRP A 203 16.05 -16.90 34.09
CA TRP A 203 16.79 -16.54 32.88
C TRP A 203 18.19 -17.15 32.88
N ARG A 204 18.55 -17.86 31.80
CA ARG A 204 19.95 -18.16 31.46
C ARG A 204 20.54 -16.94 30.78
N THR A 205 21.43 -16.24 31.48
CA THR A 205 22.19 -15.13 30.91
C THR A 205 23.26 -15.64 29.95
N VAL A 206 23.35 -15.04 28.77
CA VAL A 206 24.34 -15.36 27.73
C VAL A 206 24.99 -14.10 27.17
N THR A 207 26.25 -14.22 26.77
CA THR A 207 27.08 -13.18 26.13
C THR A 207 28.32 -13.83 25.52
N GLY A 208 29.05 -13.09 24.66
CA GLY A 208 30.32 -13.50 24.10
C GLY A 208 30.19 -14.46 22.93
N ASN A 209 31.15 -15.36 22.78
CA ASN A 209 31.25 -16.24 21.62
C ASN A 209 30.64 -17.63 21.87
N ILE A 210 29.81 -18.09 20.94
CA ILE A 210 29.46 -19.51 20.78
C ILE A 210 30.49 -20.12 19.83
N SER A 211 31.58 -20.64 20.39
CA SER A 211 32.71 -21.21 19.63
C SER A 211 32.54 -22.68 19.27
N SER A 212 31.58 -23.37 19.86
CA SER A 212 31.22 -24.75 19.55
C SER A 212 29.71 -24.89 19.43
N SER A 213 29.25 -25.84 18.61
CA SER A 213 27.83 -26.05 18.37
C SER A 213 27.08 -26.28 19.69
N THR A 214 26.07 -25.47 19.92
CA THR A 214 25.34 -25.35 21.18
C THR A 214 23.85 -25.50 20.92
N ASN A 215 23.17 -26.29 21.75
CA ASN A 215 21.73 -26.44 21.70
C ASN A 215 21.12 -25.90 23.01
N TRP A 216 20.21 -24.95 22.92
CA TRP A 216 19.48 -24.40 24.07
C TRP A 216 18.24 -25.20 24.45
N GLY A 217 17.79 -26.12 23.60
CA GLY A 217 16.61 -26.96 23.84
C GLY A 217 15.28 -26.21 23.68
N GLU A 218 14.18 -26.90 23.99
CA GLU A 218 12.83 -26.33 24.01
C GLU A 218 12.57 -25.51 25.28
N ASN A 219 11.63 -24.56 25.18
CA ASN A 219 11.19 -23.71 26.29
C ASN A 219 12.34 -22.99 27.01
N ALA A 220 13.43 -22.71 26.30
CA ALA A 220 14.55 -21.98 26.86
C ALA A 220 14.12 -20.54 27.25
N ARG A 221 14.72 -20.02 28.32
CA ARG A 221 14.53 -18.64 28.80
C ARG A 221 15.88 -17.97 28.79
N ILE A 222 16.20 -17.29 27.70
CA ILE A 222 17.53 -16.76 27.44
C ILE A 222 17.52 -15.25 27.56
N ARG A 223 18.46 -14.70 28.32
CA ARG A 223 18.69 -13.25 28.41
C ARG A 223 20.06 -12.92 27.81
N VAL A 224 20.08 -12.26 26.67
CA VAL A 224 21.31 -11.82 26.00
C VAL A 224 21.65 -10.43 26.51
N VAL A 225 22.71 -10.31 27.30
CA VAL A 225 23.02 -9.07 28.05
C VAL A 225 24.07 -8.17 27.41
N ASP A 226 24.79 -8.69 26.42
CA ASP A 226 25.80 -7.98 25.62
C ASP A 226 25.99 -8.79 24.32
N ARG A 227 26.86 -8.34 23.41
CA ARG A 227 27.16 -8.95 22.12
C ARG A 227 27.26 -10.47 22.21
N LEU A 228 26.50 -11.15 21.35
CA LEU A 228 26.55 -12.59 21.18
C LEU A 228 27.00 -12.91 19.75
N THR A 229 28.09 -13.65 19.60
CA THR A 229 28.64 -14.02 18.30
C THR A 229 28.63 -15.54 18.12
N ILE A 230 27.95 -16.04 17.09
CA ILE A 230 28.05 -17.43 16.66
C ILE A 230 29.25 -17.53 15.72
N MET A 231 30.32 -18.19 16.17
CA MET A 231 31.58 -18.25 15.45
C MET A 231 31.50 -19.11 14.17
N PRO A 232 32.39 -18.90 13.19
CA PRO A 232 32.48 -19.78 12.03
C PRO A 232 32.58 -21.26 12.42
N GLY A 233 31.83 -22.13 11.73
CA GLY A 233 31.78 -23.56 12.01
C GLY A 233 30.92 -23.98 13.22
N ALA A 234 30.49 -23.04 14.07
CA ALA A 234 29.56 -23.32 15.15
C ALA A 234 28.10 -23.23 14.68
N THR A 235 27.22 -24.02 15.30
CA THR A 235 25.76 -23.91 15.14
C THR A 235 25.08 -23.64 16.47
N LEU A 236 24.24 -22.60 16.55
CA LEU A 236 23.29 -22.42 17.64
C LEU A 236 21.93 -23.03 17.26
N ILE A 237 21.40 -23.92 18.08
CA ILE A 237 20.07 -24.53 17.92
C ILE A 237 19.16 -24.07 19.06
N ILE A 238 17.95 -23.61 18.71
CA ILE A 238 16.92 -23.13 19.63
C ILE A 238 15.63 -23.92 19.37
N GLY A 239 15.08 -24.55 20.41
CA GLY A 239 13.85 -25.35 20.30
C GLY A 239 12.58 -24.54 20.54
N SER A 240 11.45 -25.14 20.18
CA SER A 240 10.11 -24.54 20.27
C SER A 240 9.75 -24.01 21.67
N GLY A 241 8.87 -22.99 21.72
CA GLY A 241 8.40 -22.38 22.97
C GLY A 241 9.46 -21.57 23.74
N SER A 242 10.64 -21.38 23.17
CA SER A 242 11.72 -20.58 23.78
C SER A 242 11.41 -19.09 23.71
N VAL A 243 11.86 -18.34 24.72
CA VAL A 243 11.80 -16.88 24.75
C VAL A 243 13.21 -16.34 24.96
N ILE A 244 13.65 -15.50 24.05
CA ILE A 244 14.95 -14.85 24.01
C ILE A 244 14.69 -13.36 24.20
N VAL A 245 15.20 -12.83 25.31
CA VAL A 245 15.18 -11.40 25.61
C VAL A 245 16.58 -10.85 25.38
N ALA A 246 16.72 -9.91 24.45
CA ALA A 246 17.95 -9.15 24.26
C ALA A 246 17.86 -7.80 24.98
N GLU A 247 18.95 -7.38 25.61
CA GLU A 247 19.05 -6.05 26.21
C GLU A 247 19.09 -4.95 25.13
N PRO A 248 18.77 -3.70 25.49
CA PRO A 248 18.79 -2.56 24.58
C PRO A 248 20.05 -2.48 23.70
N GLY A 249 19.87 -2.28 22.39
CA GLY A 249 20.97 -2.15 21.43
C GLY A 249 21.80 -3.41 21.18
N VAL A 250 21.55 -4.53 21.88
CA VAL A 250 22.34 -5.75 21.69
C VAL A 250 22.08 -6.36 20.33
N GLN A 251 23.16 -6.58 19.58
CA GLN A 251 23.17 -7.29 18.30
C GLN A 251 23.64 -8.74 18.48
N ILE A 252 23.09 -9.63 17.66
CA ILE A 252 23.51 -11.03 17.55
C ILE A 252 24.22 -11.22 16.20
N THR A 253 25.53 -11.43 16.24
CA THR A 253 26.34 -11.64 15.04
C THR A 253 26.40 -13.14 14.72
N VAL A 254 26.13 -13.51 13.46
CA VAL A 254 26.12 -14.90 13.02
C VAL A 254 27.15 -15.10 11.92
N ASN A 255 28.35 -15.57 12.28
CA ASN A 255 29.40 -15.93 11.32
C ASN A 255 29.38 -17.44 10.95
N GLY A 256 28.71 -18.24 11.78
CA GLY A 256 28.41 -19.65 11.56
C GLY A 256 26.94 -19.85 11.20
N ARG A 257 26.25 -20.73 11.92
CA ARG A 257 24.82 -21.05 11.67
C ARG A 257 23.93 -20.85 12.89
N ILE A 258 22.74 -20.30 12.68
CA ILE A 258 21.64 -20.33 13.66
C ILE A 258 20.45 -21.13 13.09
N ALA A 259 19.87 -22.00 13.93
CA ALA A 259 18.65 -22.74 13.62
C ALA A 259 17.63 -22.58 14.75
N VAL A 260 16.47 -22.04 14.41
CA VAL A 260 15.35 -21.80 15.32
C VAL A 260 14.17 -22.68 14.91
N ASN A 261 13.81 -23.63 15.76
CA ASN A 261 12.85 -24.69 15.49
C ASN A 261 11.55 -24.45 16.27
N GLY A 262 10.91 -23.30 16.04
CA GLY A 262 9.59 -22.98 16.56
C GLY A 262 8.47 -23.65 15.76
N THR A 263 7.24 -23.53 16.27
CA THR A 263 6.01 -24.01 15.61
C THR A 263 4.88 -23.00 15.80
N THR A 264 3.79 -23.09 15.05
CA THR A 264 2.61 -22.22 15.24
C THR A 264 1.91 -22.44 16.59
N GLN A 265 2.09 -23.59 17.24
CA GLN A 265 1.55 -23.88 18.58
C GLN A 265 2.51 -23.48 19.71
N LYS A 266 3.82 -23.54 19.47
CA LYS A 266 4.88 -23.18 20.41
C LYS A 266 5.93 -22.32 19.68
N PRO A 267 5.61 -21.07 19.35
CA PRO A 267 6.55 -20.22 18.62
C PRO A 267 7.78 -19.95 19.49
N VAL A 268 8.92 -19.71 18.84
CA VAL A 268 10.07 -19.08 19.50
C VAL A 268 9.88 -17.58 19.43
N VAL A 269 10.15 -16.86 20.52
CA VAL A 269 10.01 -15.40 20.57
C VAL A 269 11.35 -14.74 20.82
N PHE A 270 11.79 -13.88 19.89
CA PHE A 270 12.86 -12.91 20.11
C PHE A 270 12.22 -11.54 20.40
N THR A 271 12.56 -10.95 21.54
CA THR A 271 12.00 -9.68 22.01
C THR A 271 13.01 -8.93 22.88
N CYS A 272 12.67 -7.71 23.29
CA CYS A 272 13.29 -6.98 24.39
C CYS A 272 12.36 -6.95 25.62
N ARG A 273 12.85 -6.47 26.77
CA ARG A 273 12.06 -6.34 28.00
C ARG A 273 11.00 -5.24 27.92
N ASP A 274 11.34 -4.16 27.24
CA ASP A 274 10.47 -3.01 26.98
C ASP A 274 10.62 -2.66 25.50
N ARG A 275 9.54 -2.78 24.74
CA ARG A 275 9.56 -2.54 23.29
C ARG A 275 9.90 -1.09 22.95
N LYS A 276 9.73 -0.14 23.89
CA LYS A 276 10.17 1.25 23.71
C LYS A 276 11.69 1.42 23.74
N VAL A 277 12.40 0.42 24.24
CA VAL A 277 13.87 0.39 24.28
C VAL A 277 14.33 -0.85 23.51
N PRO A 278 14.25 -0.81 22.17
CA PRO A 278 14.50 -1.95 21.30
C PRO A 278 15.90 -2.57 21.46
N TRP A 279 16.00 -3.85 21.10
CA TRP A 279 17.28 -4.53 20.90
C TRP A 279 17.80 -4.27 19.47
N GLY A 280 19.02 -4.70 19.16
CA GLY A 280 19.66 -4.40 17.88
C GLY A 280 19.01 -5.15 16.71
N GLY A 281 19.25 -6.47 16.66
CA GLY A 281 18.89 -7.33 15.53
C GLY A 281 19.97 -8.38 15.29
N PHE A 282 19.94 -9.01 14.11
CA PHE A 282 20.92 -9.97 13.65
C PHE A 282 21.80 -9.40 12.54
N VAL A 283 23.07 -9.80 12.54
CA VAL A 283 24.08 -9.39 11.55
C VAL A 283 24.75 -10.64 10.96
N PHE A 284 24.60 -10.84 9.65
CA PHE A 284 25.17 -11.94 8.87
C PHE A 284 26.04 -11.35 7.74
N GLU A 285 27.35 -11.47 7.82
CA GLU A 285 28.25 -10.66 6.96
C GLU A 285 29.15 -11.44 6.02
N THR A 286 29.00 -12.76 5.98
CA THR A 286 29.86 -13.64 5.19
C THR A 286 29.03 -14.72 4.50
N SER A 287 29.58 -15.31 3.44
CA SER A 287 28.97 -16.46 2.75
C SER A 287 28.83 -17.71 3.62
N THR A 288 29.54 -17.79 4.74
CA THR A 288 29.40 -18.87 5.72
C THR A 288 28.30 -18.60 6.74
N SER A 289 27.76 -17.39 6.77
CA SER A 289 26.71 -16.94 7.69
C SER A 289 25.36 -17.49 7.22
N GLN A 290 24.74 -18.35 8.04
CA GLN A 290 23.54 -19.09 7.67
C GLN A 290 22.45 -18.99 8.76
N GLY A 291 21.23 -18.67 8.35
CA GLY A 291 20.06 -18.61 9.25
C GLY A 291 18.92 -19.48 8.77
N GLN A 292 18.34 -20.27 9.68
CA GLN A 292 17.09 -21.00 9.43
C GLN A 292 16.15 -20.76 10.60
N PHE A 293 15.03 -20.09 10.33
CA PHE A 293 14.03 -19.77 11.33
C PHE A 293 12.69 -20.37 10.93
N THR A 294 12.09 -21.12 11.83
CA THR A 294 10.76 -21.69 11.67
C THR A 294 9.90 -21.32 12.87
N GLY A 295 8.64 -20.94 12.66
CA GLY A 295 7.70 -20.69 13.76
C GLY A 295 8.21 -19.64 14.75
N THR A 296 8.76 -18.53 14.27
CA THR A 296 9.46 -17.54 15.10
C THR A 296 8.78 -16.17 15.05
N ILE A 297 8.51 -15.60 16.22
CA ILE A 297 8.06 -14.21 16.38
C ILE A 297 9.28 -13.35 16.71
N LEU A 298 9.52 -12.29 15.94
CA LEU A 298 10.62 -11.34 16.13
C LEU A 298 10.03 -9.93 16.29
N THR A 299 10.28 -9.30 17.43
CA THR A 299 9.69 -7.99 17.76
C THR A 299 10.64 -7.11 18.57
N GLY A 300 10.39 -5.80 18.54
CA GLY A 300 11.12 -4.82 19.33
C GLY A 300 12.60 -4.67 18.96
N SER A 301 12.99 -4.95 17.71
CA SER A 301 14.36 -4.65 17.23
C SER A 301 14.47 -3.25 16.64
N GLY A 302 15.67 -2.88 16.16
CA GLY A 302 15.91 -1.61 15.46
C GLY A 302 16.32 -0.48 16.41
N ALA A 303 17.33 -0.72 17.25
CA ALA A 303 17.70 0.20 18.32
C ALA A 303 18.39 1.49 17.86
N ASP A 304 19.13 1.44 16.76
CA ASP A 304 19.79 2.61 16.19
C ASP A 304 18.95 3.19 15.03
N PRO A 305 18.36 4.40 15.18
CA PRO A 305 17.56 5.01 14.12
C PRO A 305 18.38 5.50 12.93
N SER A 306 19.71 5.54 13.03
CA SER A 306 20.64 6.02 12.00
C SER A 306 21.83 5.05 11.84
N TRP A 307 21.53 3.75 11.87
CA TRP A 307 22.52 2.69 11.85
C TRP A 307 23.42 2.72 10.62
N PHE A 308 22.87 3.00 9.43
CA PHE A 308 23.66 3.07 8.21
C PHE A 308 24.61 4.26 8.19
N ASP A 309 24.27 5.36 8.87
CA ASP A 309 25.17 6.51 9.05
C ASP A 309 26.32 6.18 10.01
N HIS A 310 26.02 5.45 11.09
CA HIS A 310 27.00 5.03 12.08
C HIS A 310 27.87 3.85 11.63
N ASN A 311 27.45 3.11 10.61
CA ASN A 311 28.14 1.92 10.09
C ASN A 311 28.45 2.07 8.60
N PRO A 312 29.28 3.07 8.22
CA PRO A 312 29.61 3.30 6.81
C PRO A 312 30.27 2.05 6.20
N GLY A 313 29.90 1.74 4.96
CA GLY A 313 30.38 0.55 4.24
C GLY A 313 29.42 -0.65 4.27
N HIS A 314 28.29 -0.56 4.95
CA HIS A 314 27.24 -1.59 4.99
C HIS A 314 26.19 -1.42 3.89
N GLY A 315 26.56 -0.83 2.76
CA GLY A 315 25.66 -0.58 1.64
C GLY A 315 24.94 0.76 1.68
N SER A 316 24.15 1.02 0.65
CA SER A 316 23.26 2.19 0.55
C SER A 316 21.85 1.79 0.98
N SER A 317 21.17 2.66 1.71
CA SER A 317 19.82 2.41 2.19
C SER A 317 19.01 3.70 2.13
N HIS A 318 17.77 3.66 1.63
CA HIS A 318 16.86 4.81 1.67
C HIS A 318 16.45 5.10 3.13
N ARG A 319 16.16 4.03 3.89
CA ARG A 319 15.87 4.12 5.32
C ARG A 319 17.11 3.82 6.15
N HIS A 320 17.54 4.74 7.01
CA HIS A 320 18.80 4.58 7.74
C HIS A 320 18.67 3.83 9.07
N ASN A 321 17.45 3.45 9.45
CA ASN A 321 17.18 2.71 10.68
C ASN A 321 17.84 1.31 10.67
N GLN A 322 18.30 0.85 11.83
CA GLN A 322 18.83 -0.50 12.02
C GLN A 322 17.79 -1.56 11.62
N CYS A 323 18.22 -2.55 10.84
CA CYS A 323 17.37 -3.66 10.44
C CYS A 323 17.37 -4.80 11.48
N LEU A 324 16.29 -5.57 11.52
CA LEU A 324 16.22 -6.83 12.27
C LEU A 324 17.17 -7.88 11.69
N PHE A 325 17.30 -7.95 10.37
CA PHE A 325 18.23 -8.84 9.67
C PHE A 325 19.11 -8.05 8.70
N TYR A 326 20.37 -7.80 9.06
CA TYR A 326 21.37 -7.33 8.10
C TYR A 326 22.08 -8.52 7.47
N LEU A 327 22.04 -8.64 6.14
CA LEU A 327 22.64 -9.73 5.38
C LEU A 327 23.62 -9.17 4.33
N SER A 328 24.85 -9.67 4.27
CA SER A 328 25.81 -9.25 3.25
C SER A 328 26.73 -10.36 2.78
N ASN A 329 27.42 -10.12 1.66
CA ASN A 329 28.54 -10.94 1.15
C ASN A 329 28.20 -12.43 0.97
N GLY A 330 27.01 -12.72 0.41
CA GLY A 330 26.54 -14.09 0.16
C GLY A 330 25.96 -14.81 1.37
N ALA A 331 25.72 -14.12 2.50
CA ALA A 331 24.94 -14.65 3.60
C ALA A 331 23.57 -15.18 3.12
N ASN A 332 23.06 -16.21 3.79
CA ASN A 332 21.81 -16.87 3.40
C ASN A 332 20.91 -17.10 4.61
N VAL A 333 19.70 -16.57 4.56
CA VAL A 333 18.68 -16.73 5.60
C VAL A 333 17.38 -17.23 5.00
N THR A 334 16.79 -18.24 5.63
CA THR A 334 15.45 -18.75 5.31
C THR A 334 14.53 -18.59 6.53
N LEU A 335 13.37 -17.99 6.30
CA LEU A 335 12.30 -17.83 7.28
C LEU A 335 11.07 -18.61 6.80
N THR A 336 10.46 -19.40 7.68
CA THR A 336 9.25 -20.16 7.37
C THR A 336 8.27 -20.04 8.52
N ASP A 337 7.04 -19.63 8.25
CA ASP A 337 6.03 -19.39 9.30
C ASP A 337 6.59 -18.44 10.39
N CYS A 338 7.12 -17.29 9.99
CA CYS A 338 7.74 -16.31 10.88
C CYS A 338 7.03 -14.96 10.85
N TRP A 339 7.06 -14.26 11.98
CA TRP A 339 6.32 -13.01 12.16
C TRP A 339 7.25 -11.92 12.69
N LEU A 340 7.59 -10.96 11.84
CA LEU A 340 8.47 -9.84 12.11
C LEU A 340 7.56 -8.62 12.35
N VAL A 341 7.24 -8.35 13.61
CA VAL A 341 6.14 -7.44 13.96
C VAL A 341 6.56 -6.38 14.95
N GLU A 342 6.14 -5.13 14.70
CA GLU A 342 6.35 -3.99 15.59
C GLU A 342 7.85 -3.80 15.94
N ASN A 343 8.69 -3.71 14.91
CA ASN A 343 10.11 -3.36 15.03
C ASN A 343 10.30 -1.86 14.73
N HIS A 344 11.21 -1.22 15.46
CA HIS A 344 11.45 0.23 15.35
C HIS A 344 12.23 0.63 14.09
N GLY A 345 12.88 -0.33 13.43
CA GLY A 345 13.61 -0.11 12.19
C GLY A 345 13.09 -0.99 11.05
N GLN A 346 13.99 -1.35 10.14
CA GLN A 346 13.64 -2.18 8.99
C GLN A 346 13.48 -3.66 9.40
N ALA A 347 12.68 -4.42 8.66
CA ALA A 347 12.61 -5.87 8.88
C ALA A 347 13.83 -6.63 8.33
N GLY A 348 14.47 -6.11 7.28
CA GLY A 348 15.69 -6.69 6.70
C GLY A 348 16.46 -5.69 5.86
N HIS A 349 17.72 -6.03 5.55
CA HIS A 349 18.55 -5.37 4.55
C HIS A 349 19.50 -6.40 3.93
N GLY A 350 19.69 -6.33 2.61
CA GLY A 350 20.55 -7.25 1.86
C GLY A 350 21.59 -6.54 1.01
N GLU A 351 22.86 -6.96 1.09
CA GLU A 351 23.96 -6.52 0.23
C GLU A 351 24.63 -7.72 -0.45
N LYS A 352 24.17 -8.06 -1.65
CA LYS A 352 24.57 -9.28 -2.39
C LYS A 352 24.37 -10.55 -1.54
N ALA A 353 23.22 -10.64 -0.88
CA ALA A 353 22.85 -11.72 0.02
C ALA A 353 21.53 -12.38 -0.39
N TYR A 354 21.14 -13.44 0.31
CA TYR A 354 19.98 -14.26 -0.03
C TYR A 354 19.02 -14.34 1.16
N LEU A 355 17.79 -13.87 0.95
CA LEU A 355 16.69 -14.03 1.91
C LEU A 355 15.52 -14.75 1.24
N THR A 356 15.09 -15.84 1.85
CA THR A 356 13.88 -16.56 1.47
C THR A 356 12.87 -16.49 2.61
N MET A 357 11.63 -16.10 2.32
CA MET A 357 10.53 -16.07 3.28
C MET A 357 9.33 -16.86 2.73
N MET A 358 8.79 -17.74 3.56
CA MET A 358 7.62 -18.57 3.22
C MET A 358 6.58 -18.45 4.33
N ARG A 359 5.34 -18.04 3.99
CA ARG A 359 4.24 -17.86 4.96
C ARG A 359 4.61 -16.95 6.13
N CYS A 360 5.29 -15.86 5.82
CA CYS A 360 5.74 -14.89 6.82
C CYS A 360 4.86 -13.65 6.87
N LEU A 361 4.84 -12.99 8.03
CA LEU A 361 4.28 -11.64 8.20
C LEU A 361 5.41 -10.68 8.51
N VAL A 362 5.44 -9.56 7.81
CA VAL A 362 6.17 -8.35 8.22
C VAL A 362 5.14 -7.25 8.42
N GLN A 363 5.06 -6.69 9.63
CA GLN A 363 4.05 -5.69 9.92
C GLN A 363 4.48 -4.64 10.94
N LYS A 364 4.10 -3.38 10.68
CA LYS A 364 4.41 -2.22 11.53
C LYS A 364 5.93 -2.08 11.76
N CYS A 365 6.69 -2.25 10.69
CA CYS A 365 8.10 -1.91 10.62
C CYS A 365 8.24 -0.60 9.84
N VAL A 366 9.43 0.00 9.80
CA VAL A 366 9.65 1.19 8.93
C VAL A 366 9.53 0.82 7.44
N THR A 367 9.97 -0.38 7.08
CA THR A 367 9.88 -1.00 5.74
C THR A 367 10.12 -2.52 5.91
N ALA A 368 9.70 -3.35 4.96
CA ALA A 368 10.12 -4.76 4.94
C ALA A 368 11.59 -4.93 4.53
N GLY A 369 12.20 -3.87 3.97
CA GLY A 369 13.64 -3.76 3.81
C GLY A 369 14.11 -3.36 2.42
N GLN A 370 15.41 -3.08 2.33
CA GLN A 370 16.11 -2.84 1.08
C GLN A 370 17.04 -4.00 0.72
N TYR A 371 16.99 -4.46 -0.54
CA TYR A 371 17.79 -5.58 -1.01
C TYR A 371 18.55 -5.19 -2.28
N ASN A 372 19.86 -5.00 -2.09
CA ASN A 372 20.79 -4.54 -3.12
C ASN A 372 21.62 -5.73 -3.64
N GLY A 373 21.22 -6.28 -4.78
CA GLY A 373 21.81 -7.48 -5.37
C GLY A 373 21.44 -8.77 -4.61
N GLY A 374 21.99 -9.89 -5.08
CA GLY A 374 21.63 -11.21 -4.54
C GLY A 374 20.22 -11.62 -4.95
N ALA A 375 19.43 -12.15 -4.00
CA ALA A 375 18.03 -12.50 -4.24
C ALA A 375 17.16 -12.36 -2.99
N LEU A 376 15.95 -11.84 -3.19
CA LEU A 376 14.83 -11.90 -2.25
C LEU A 376 13.78 -12.81 -2.86
N VAL A 377 13.41 -13.88 -2.16
CA VAL A 377 12.37 -14.82 -2.59
C VAL A 377 11.27 -14.86 -1.54
N LEU A 378 10.08 -14.39 -1.91
CA LEU A 378 8.90 -14.37 -1.05
C LEU A 378 7.81 -15.27 -1.61
N ASP A 379 7.25 -16.10 -0.75
CA ASP A 379 6.19 -17.05 -1.06
C ASP A 379 5.11 -16.99 0.02
N ASP A 380 3.88 -16.67 -0.37
CA ASP A 380 2.72 -16.54 0.53
C ASP A 380 2.98 -15.64 1.76
N CYS A 381 3.69 -14.53 1.54
CA CYS A 381 4.03 -13.57 2.60
C CYS A 381 3.04 -12.41 2.65
N ALA A 382 2.86 -11.82 3.83
CA ALA A 382 2.16 -10.55 4.01
C ALA A 382 3.13 -9.49 4.53
N LEU A 383 3.31 -8.42 3.77
CA LEU A 383 4.12 -7.25 4.09
C LEU A 383 3.17 -6.06 4.19
N ILE A 384 2.75 -5.70 5.41
CA ILE A 384 1.65 -4.75 5.59
C ILE A 384 1.96 -3.71 6.66
N GLU A 385 1.53 -2.48 6.45
CA GLU A 385 1.75 -1.36 7.36
C GLU A 385 3.24 -0.96 7.49
N PHE A 386 3.65 0.00 6.64
CA PHE A 386 4.96 0.65 6.70
C PHE A 386 4.83 2.17 6.85
N PRO A 387 4.91 2.72 8.08
CA PRO A 387 4.74 2.06 9.40
C PRO A 387 3.25 1.76 9.66
N SER A 388 2.76 1.81 10.90
CA SER A 388 1.32 1.53 11.15
C SER A 388 0.39 2.30 10.20
N ALA A 389 -0.65 1.66 9.69
CA ALA A 389 -1.65 2.28 8.81
C ALA A 389 -2.40 3.45 9.47
N ALA A 390 -2.34 3.57 10.79
CA ALA A 390 -2.88 4.70 11.55
C ALA A 390 -1.93 5.90 11.63
N ALA A 391 -0.68 5.78 11.18
CA ALA A 391 0.27 6.87 11.18
C ALA A 391 -0.13 7.91 10.12
N PRO A 392 -0.01 9.22 10.42
CA PRO A 392 -0.26 10.26 9.44
C PRO A 392 0.75 10.13 8.30
N TYR A 393 0.33 10.46 7.08
CA TYR A 393 1.25 10.50 5.94
C TYR A 393 2.47 11.37 6.23
N ALA A 394 3.63 10.84 5.91
CA ALA A 394 4.87 11.59 5.83
C ALA A 394 5.63 11.09 4.59
N ASP A 395 6.08 12.03 3.77
CA ASP A 395 7.02 11.77 2.68
C ASP A 395 8.39 11.43 3.30
N ALA A 396 8.68 10.14 3.41
CA ALA A 396 9.79 9.63 4.19
C ALA A 396 10.32 8.28 3.69
N ASP A 397 10.13 7.93 2.42
CA ASP A 397 10.67 6.69 1.84
C ASP A 397 10.16 5.44 2.59
N ASN A 398 8.86 5.42 2.91
CA ASN A 398 8.24 4.38 3.72
C ASN A 398 7.61 3.28 2.86
N ASP A 399 8.41 2.74 1.94
CA ASP A 399 7.97 1.67 1.06
C ASP A 399 7.80 0.33 1.77
N GLY A 400 6.96 -0.51 1.18
CA GLY A 400 6.93 -1.93 1.49
C GLY A 400 8.29 -2.57 1.28
N LEU A 401 8.90 -2.41 0.11
CA LEU A 401 10.21 -2.97 -0.25
C LEU A 401 10.97 -2.05 -1.20
N TYR A 402 12.29 -1.96 -0.98
CA TYR A 402 13.24 -1.41 -1.95
C TYR A 402 14.07 -2.52 -2.59
N LEU A 403 14.13 -2.58 -3.91
CA LEU A 403 14.86 -3.63 -4.64
C LEU A 403 15.81 -3.03 -5.69
N THR A 404 17.12 -3.26 -5.56
CA THR A 404 18.10 -2.73 -6.53
C THR A 404 19.09 -3.81 -6.98
N GLY A 405 19.07 -4.17 -8.28
CA GLY A 405 19.92 -5.23 -8.83
C GLY A 405 19.71 -6.63 -8.22
N GLY A 406 20.17 -7.69 -8.89
CA GLY A 406 19.88 -9.06 -8.45
C GLY A 406 18.53 -9.59 -8.93
N ALA A 407 18.21 -10.83 -8.58
CA ALA A 407 17.02 -11.52 -9.08
C ALA A 407 16.03 -11.75 -7.93
N HIS A 408 14.94 -10.99 -7.92
CA HIS A 408 13.92 -11.05 -6.87
C HIS A 408 12.64 -11.68 -7.39
N MET A 409 11.96 -12.42 -6.52
CA MET A 409 10.72 -13.11 -6.86
C MET A 409 9.73 -13.05 -5.71
N LEU A 410 8.49 -12.68 -6.02
CA LEU A 410 7.37 -12.65 -5.11
C LEU A 410 6.23 -13.47 -5.70
N THR A 411 5.70 -14.43 -4.94
CA THR A 411 4.57 -15.27 -5.33
C THR A 411 3.54 -15.32 -4.19
N ASP A 412 2.25 -15.19 -4.52
CA ASP A 412 1.13 -15.28 -3.56
C ASP A 412 1.19 -14.26 -2.41
N CYS A 413 1.92 -13.15 -2.59
CA CYS A 413 2.17 -12.19 -1.52
C CYS A 413 1.07 -11.12 -1.40
N LEU A 414 0.90 -10.57 -0.20
CA LEU A 414 0.13 -9.36 0.10
C LEU A 414 1.12 -8.25 0.47
N ILE A 415 1.03 -7.10 -0.19
CA ILE A 415 1.86 -5.92 0.10
C ILE A 415 0.94 -4.70 0.19
N GLY A 416 1.12 -3.83 1.18
CA GLY A 416 0.29 -2.63 1.23
C GLY A 416 0.28 -1.86 2.53
N TRP A 417 -0.58 -0.83 2.57
CA TRP A 417 -0.63 0.16 3.64
C TRP A 417 0.75 0.78 3.92
N SER A 418 1.49 1.03 2.84
CA SER A 418 2.74 1.79 2.84
C SER A 418 2.41 3.28 2.76
N GLN A 419 3.18 4.11 3.47
CA GLN A 419 3.07 5.57 3.33
C GLN A 419 3.70 6.10 2.05
N ASP A 420 4.29 5.21 1.28
CA ASP A 420 4.94 5.45 0.00
C ASP A 420 4.58 4.27 -0.93
N ASP A 421 5.54 3.63 -1.60
CA ASP A 421 5.29 2.55 -2.54
C ASP A 421 5.06 1.18 -1.91
N GLY A 422 4.34 0.31 -2.62
CA GLY A 422 4.31 -1.12 -2.30
C GLY A 422 5.68 -1.76 -2.55
N ILE A 423 6.21 -1.57 -3.76
CA ILE A 423 7.58 -1.89 -4.14
C ILE A 423 8.14 -0.71 -4.92
N ASP A 424 9.26 -0.18 -4.45
CA ASP A 424 10.18 0.62 -5.26
C ASP A 424 11.31 -0.30 -5.74
N ALA A 425 11.42 -0.44 -7.06
CA ALA A 425 12.64 -0.97 -7.65
C ALA A 425 13.26 0.04 -8.61
N GLY A 426 14.04 0.96 -8.06
CA GLY A 426 14.94 1.86 -8.76
C GLY A 426 16.42 1.41 -8.80
N GLY A 427 17.25 2.24 -9.43
CA GLY A 427 18.71 2.10 -9.44
C GLY A 427 19.28 1.22 -10.56
N SER A 428 20.49 1.58 -11.02
CA SER A 428 21.18 0.90 -12.12
C SER A 428 21.91 -0.37 -11.66
N GLY A 429 21.74 -1.47 -12.40
CA GLY A 429 22.42 -2.73 -12.14
C GLY A 429 21.68 -3.92 -12.74
N ALA A 430 22.40 -4.97 -13.16
CA ALA A 430 21.75 -6.15 -13.74
C ALA A 430 20.83 -6.85 -12.72
N GLY A 431 19.64 -7.23 -13.17
CA GLY A 431 18.67 -7.90 -12.30
C GLY A 431 17.29 -8.05 -12.93
N SER A 432 16.40 -8.69 -12.18
CA SER A 432 14.98 -8.81 -12.52
C SER A 432 14.13 -8.82 -11.26
N VAL A 433 12.89 -8.36 -11.39
CA VAL A 433 11.85 -8.52 -10.37
C VAL A 433 10.67 -9.22 -11.01
N THR A 434 10.27 -10.36 -10.44
CA THR A 434 9.11 -11.13 -10.88
C THR A 434 8.06 -11.18 -9.79
N VAL A 435 6.85 -10.73 -10.11
CA VAL A 435 5.69 -10.68 -9.23
C VAL A 435 4.60 -11.56 -9.83
N ARG A 436 4.11 -12.54 -9.08
CA ARG A 436 3.04 -13.46 -9.51
C ARG A 436 2.00 -13.65 -8.43
N HIS A 437 0.71 -13.65 -8.79
CA HIS A 437 -0.38 -13.92 -7.83
C HIS A 437 -0.35 -13.00 -6.59
N CYS A 438 0.15 -11.77 -6.74
CA CYS A 438 0.33 -10.85 -5.62
C CYS A 438 -0.80 -9.83 -5.53
N TRP A 439 -1.05 -9.33 -4.32
CA TRP A 439 -2.04 -8.31 -4.02
C TRP A 439 -1.36 -7.08 -3.43
N PHE A 440 -1.52 -5.93 -4.09
CA PHE A 440 -1.03 -4.63 -3.67
C PHE A 440 -2.21 -3.73 -3.30
N GLU A 441 -2.16 -3.11 -2.13
CA GLU A 441 -3.27 -2.27 -1.70
C GLU A 441 -2.90 -1.11 -0.79
N SER A 442 -3.54 0.04 -1.02
CA SER A 442 -3.44 1.22 -0.14
C SER A 442 -2.01 1.74 0.03
N SER A 443 -1.21 1.71 -1.02
CA SER A 443 0.04 2.46 -1.13
C SER A 443 -0.27 3.92 -1.48
N TYR A 444 0.38 4.87 -0.81
CA TYR A 444 0.09 6.30 -1.06
C TYR A 444 0.48 6.71 -2.47
N HIS A 445 1.64 6.25 -2.94
CA HIS A 445 2.13 6.49 -4.28
C HIS A 445 1.88 5.23 -5.13
N GLU A 446 2.87 4.42 -5.46
CA GLU A 446 2.74 3.34 -6.42
C GLU A 446 2.49 2.00 -5.70
N ALA A 447 1.63 1.15 -6.26
CA ALA A 447 1.67 -0.26 -5.90
C ALA A 447 3.03 -0.87 -6.29
N LEU A 448 3.52 -0.48 -7.47
CA LEU A 448 4.72 -0.99 -8.11
C LEU A 448 5.42 0.13 -8.90
N ALA A 449 6.43 0.76 -8.29
CA ALA A 449 7.30 1.76 -8.91
C ALA A 449 8.50 1.06 -9.56
N TRP A 450 8.60 1.19 -10.89
CA TRP A 450 9.64 0.52 -11.67
C TRP A 450 10.53 1.53 -12.36
N SER A 451 11.75 1.67 -11.87
CA SER A 451 12.78 2.50 -12.49
C SER A 451 14.07 1.68 -12.73
N GLY A 452 15.08 2.30 -13.32
CA GLY A 452 16.37 1.64 -13.57
C GLY A 452 16.45 0.98 -14.95
N THR A 453 17.24 -0.09 -15.09
CA THR A 453 17.52 -0.75 -16.40
C THR A 453 17.14 -2.23 -16.42
N GLN A 454 16.39 -2.68 -15.43
CA GLN A 454 16.08 -4.08 -15.24
C GLN A 454 14.74 -4.49 -15.87
N ILE A 455 14.57 -5.80 -16.00
CA ILE A 455 13.33 -6.42 -16.47
C ILE A 455 12.36 -6.60 -15.30
N ARG A 456 11.12 -6.15 -15.49
CA ARG A 456 10.02 -6.30 -14.53
C ARG A 456 8.93 -7.16 -15.14
N THR A 457 8.48 -8.16 -14.41
CA THR A 457 7.39 -9.03 -14.87
C THR A 457 6.35 -9.14 -13.78
N VAL A 458 5.13 -8.72 -14.09
CA VAL A 458 3.97 -8.77 -13.18
C VAL A 458 2.88 -9.60 -13.84
N ILE A 459 2.46 -10.67 -13.19
CA ILE A 459 1.51 -11.63 -13.74
C ILE A 459 0.45 -11.95 -12.70
N ASP A 460 -0.81 -12.07 -13.11
CA ASP A 460 -1.91 -12.56 -12.28
C ASP A 460 -2.06 -11.81 -10.94
N SER A 461 -1.81 -10.50 -10.93
CA SER A 461 -1.71 -9.70 -9.70
C SER A 461 -2.74 -8.57 -9.65
N VAL A 462 -2.97 -8.03 -8.45
CA VAL A 462 -3.96 -6.98 -8.16
C VAL A 462 -3.27 -5.73 -7.62
N ALA A 463 -3.62 -4.56 -8.13
CA ALA A 463 -3.31 -3.26 -7.54
C ALA A 463 -4.62 -2.50 -7.24
N LEU A 464 -4.87 -2.20 -5.97
CA LEU A 464 -6.14 -1.64 -5.50
C LEU A 464 -5.93 -0.45 -4.57
N ASN A 465 -6.63 0.66 -4.80
CA ASN A 465 -6.65 1.80 -3.86
C ASN A 465 -5.26 2.43 -3.62
N CYS A 466 -4.40 2.44 -4.63
CA CYS A 466 -3.09 3.07 -4.60
C CYS A 466 -3.09 4.41 -5.35
N GLY A 467 -2.08 5.26 -5.13
CA GLY A 467 -1.84 6.39 -6.02
C GLY A 467 -1.71 5.91 -7.47
N GLN A 468 -0.89 4.89 -7.70
CA GLN A 468 -0.75 4.27 -9.00
C GLN A 468 -0.71 2.73 -8.93
N GLY A 469 -1.12 2.07 -10.00
CA GLY A 469 -1.01 0.63 -10.15
C GLY A 469 0.38 0.21 -10.65
N TYR A 470 0.54 0.17 -11.98
CA TYR A 470 1.76 -0.32 -12.63
C TYR A 470 2.51 0.85 -13.28
N GLU A 471 3.62 1.28 -12.68
CA GLU A 471 4.43 2.38 -13.21
C GLU A 471 5.59 1.88 -14.08
N CYS A 472 5.95 2.61 -15.12
CA CYS A 472 7.23 2.52 -15.82
C CYS A 472 7.92 3.89 -15.72
N GLY A 473 8.73 4.04 -14.69
CA GLY A 473 9.40 5.27 -14.29
C GLY A 473 10.68 5.55 -15.07
N TYR A 474 11.63 6.21 -14.41
CA TYR A 474 12.80 6.82 -15.05
C TYR A 474 13.90 5.80 -15.44
N GLU A 475 14.87 6.26 -16.23
CA GLU A 475 15.86 5.42 -16.92
C GLU A 475 15.22 4.52 -18.00
N ALA A 476 15.52 3.22 -18.05
CA ALA A 476 15.15 2.31 -19.12
C ALA A 476 14.57 0.97 -18.62
N PRO A 477 13.56 0.96 -17.72
CA PRO A 477 12.95 -0.28 -17.27
C PRO A 477 12.16 -0.93 -18.41
N ASP A 478 12.20 -2.27 -18.49
CA ASP A 478 11.35 -3.06 -19.38
C ASP A 478 10.26 -3.73 -18.54
N VAL A 479 9.06 -3.12 -18.54
CA VAL A 479 7.95 -3.51 -17.69
C VAL A 479 6.93 -4.32 -18.48
N ASN A 480 6.72 -5.57 -18.06
CA ASN A 480 5.74 -6.47 -18.67
C ASN A 480 4.68 -6.91 -17.65
N THR A 481 3.47 -6.37 -17.80
CA THR A 481 2.30 -6.68 -16.97
C THR A 481 1.26 -7.46 -17.77
N VAL A 482 0.89 -8.65 -17.31
CA VAL A 482 -0.03 -9.55 -18.02
C VAL A 482 -1.06 -10.14 -17.09
N HIS A 483 -2.33 -10.15 -17.52
CA HIS A 483 -3.44 -10.74 -16.78
C HIS A 483 -3.50 -10.23 -15.33
N CYS A 484 -3.53 -8.91 -15.17
CA CYS A 484 -3.58 -8.26 -13.87
C CYS A 484 -4.86 -7.42 -13.72
N LEU A 485 -5.20 -7.04 -12.49
CA LEU A 485 -6.26 -6.09 -12.17
C LEU A 485 -5.63 -4.82 -11.56
N SER A 486 -6.04 -3.65 -12.04
CA SER A 486 -5.72 -2.35 -11.46
C SER A 486 -7.01 -1.57 -11.29
N THR A 487 -7.45 -1.33 -10.06
CA THR A 487 -8.73 -0.64 -9.82
C THR A 487 -8.75 0.29 -8.62
N ALA A 488 -9.57 1.34 -8.70
CA ALA A 488 -9.69 2.38 -7.68
C ALA A 488 -8.35 3.06 -7.34
N ASN A 489 -7.41 3.09 -8.28
CA ASN A 489 -6.16 3.86 -8.17
C ASN A 489 -6.34 5.25 -8.79
N ILE A 490 -5.39 6.18 -8.59
CA ILE A 490 -5.37 7.39 -9.43
C ILE A 490 -5.03 6.99 -10.86
N VAL A 491 -3.96 6.22 -11.04
CA VAL A 491 -3.54 5.74 -12.37
C VAL A 491 -3.47 4.23 -12.40
N GLY A 492 -4.13 3.60 -13.37
CA GLY A 492 -4.11 2.14 -13.53
C GLY A 492 -2.76 1.63 -14.02
N ALA A 493 -2.29 2.18 -15.15
CA ALA A 493 -0.96 1.96 -15.73
C ALA A 493 -0.32 3.30 -16.13
N ARG A 494 0.88 3.60 -15.60
CA ARG A 494 1.60 4.86 -15.87
C ARG A 494 2.90 4.61 -16.63
N PHE A 495 3.14 5.39 -17.67
CA PHE A 495 4.49 5.59 -18.21
C PHE A 495 4.96 6.99 -17.83
N GLY A 496 6.19 7.08 -17.31
CA GLY A 496 6.71 8.27 -16.65
C GLY A 496 6.52 8.20 -15.14
N ASP A 497 7.06 9.22 -14.45
CA ASP A 497 7.02 9.37 -12.99
C ASP A 497 6.81 10.87 -12.68
N ASN A 498 6.90 11.30 -11.43
CA ASN A 498 6.64 12.62 -10.92
C ASN A 498 7.82 13.60 -11.11
N TYR A 499 8.89 13.17 -11.78
CA TYR A 499 10.12 13.93 -11.97
C TYR A 499 10.29 14.46 -13.40
N ASP A 500 11.01 15.56 -13.59
CA ASP A 500 11.40 16.07 -14.91
C ASP A 500 12.67 15.41 -15.44
N TRP A 501 12.73 14.09 -15.31
CA TRP A 501 13.90 13.27 -15.66
C TRP A 501 13.79 12.67 -17.07
N THR A 502 14.68 11.75 -17.41
CA THR A 502 14.71 11.05 -18.71
C THR A 502 14.03 9.69 -18.62
N TYR A 503 13.23 9.37 -19.65
CA TYR A 503 12.41 8.17 -19.73
C TYR A 503 12.67 7.41 -21.05
N GLU A 504 13.47 6.36 -20.98
CA GLU A 504 13.88 5.49 -22.10
C GLU A 504 13.30 4.07 -21.97
N GLY A 505 12.46 3.82 -20.96
CA GLY A 505 11.85 2.53 -20.69
C GLY A 505 10.77 2.12 -21.69
N PHE A 506 10.17 0.96 -21.42
CA PHE A 506 9.03 0.46 -22.19
C PHE A 506 8.00 -0.20 -21.28
N LEU A 507 6.74 0.20 -21.41
CA LEU A 507 5.62 -0.36 -20.66
C LEU A 507 4.73 -1.24 -21.54
N THR A 508 4.65 -2.52 -21.22
CA THR A 508 3.68 -3.46 -21.80
C THR A 508 2.62 -3.82 -20.78
N VAL A 509 1.35 -3.60 -21.12
CA VAL A 509 0.20 -4.09 -20.32
C VAL A 509 -0.78 -4.79 -21.25
N ARG A 510 -1.00 -6.09 -21.01
CA ARG A 510 -1.84 -6.93 -21.88
C ARG A 510 -2.78 -7.84 -21.10
N ALA A 511 -3.90 -8.21 -21.73
CA ALA A 511 -4.87 -9.16 -21.19
C ALA A 511 -5.34 -8.84 -19.76
N SER A 512 -5.31 -7.57 -19.38
CA SER A 512 -5.52 -7.09 -18.00
C SER A 512 -6.82 -6.28 -17.88
N LEU A 513 -7.21 -6.01 -16.64
CA LEU A 513 -8.35 -5.19 -16.27
C LEU A 513 -7.82 -3.89 -15.63
N LEU A 514 -7.92 -2.76 -16.33
CA LEU A 514 -7.58 -1.44 -15.78
C LEU A 514 -8.89 -0.70 -15.60
N LEU A 515 -9.49 -0.79 -14.42
CA LEU A 515 -10.89 -0.47 -14.21
C LEU A 515 -11.07 0.58 -13.11
N PHE A 516 -11.88 1.60 -13.34
CA PHE A 516 -12.37 2.53 -12.32
C PHE A 516 -11.22 3.21 -11.57
N ASN A 517 -10.11 3.45 -12.27
CA ASN A 517 -9.08 4.35 -11.82
C ASN A 517 -9.48 5.78 -12.21
N HIS A 518 -8.89 6.81 -11.60
CA HIS A 518 -9.09 8.18 -12.09
C HIS A 518 -8.62 8.31 -13.56
N ARG A 519 -7.53 7.61 -13.91
CA ARG A 519 -7.10 7.32 -15.28
C ARG A 519 -6.73 5.86 -15.40
N ASP A 520 -7.39 5.09 -16.26
CA ASP A 520 -7.01 3.69 -16.45
C ASP A 520 -5.61 3.56 -17.06
N VAL A 521 -5.23 4.48 -17.95
CA VAL A 521 -3.91 4.54 -18.57
C VAL A 521 -3.43 5.99 -18.60
N TRP A 522 -2.16 6.23 -18.27
CA TRP A 522 -1.56 7.55 -18.39
C TRP A 522 -0.12 7.47 -18.88
N GLY A 523 0.12 7.87 -20.12
CA GLY A 523 1.43 7.80 -20.76
C GLY A 523 2.19 9.12 -20.84
N ARG A 524 1.95 10.06 -19.92
CA ARG A 524 2.53 11.41 -20.00
C ARG A 524 3.72 11.54 -19.05
N ALA A 525 4.85 11.96 -19.60
CA ALA A 525 6.07 12.26 -18.86
C ALA A 525 6.53 13.70 -19.09
N TRP A 526 7.48 14.15 -18.27
CA TRP A 526 7.84 15.56 -18.15
C TRP A 526 9.15 15.94 -18.85
N ASP A 527 9.87 14.97 -19.42
CA ASP A 527 11.04 15.18 -20.28
C ASP A 527 10.71 16.04 -21.51
N ASN A 528 9.52 15.84 -22.09
CA ASN A 528 9.08 16.54 -23.29
C ASN A 528 7.62 17.04 -23.23
N TRP A 529 6.86 16.65 -22.20
CA TRP A 529 5.45 17.01 -21.98
C TRP A 529 4.47 16.46 -23.03
N GLU A 530 4.82 15.39 -23.71
CA GLU A 530 3.98 14.66 -24.66
C GLU A 530 3.53 13.31 -24.08
N VAL A 531 2.64 12.63 -24.80
CA VAL A 531 2.26 11.25 -24.49
C VAL A 531 3.22 10.29 -25.19
N HIS A 532 3.84 9.38 -24.45
CA HIS A 532 4.88 8.45 -24.89
C HIS A 532 4.31 7.19 -25.58
N LEU A 533 3.48 7.37 -26.60
CA LEU A 533 2.80 6.26 -27.29
C LEU A 533 3.76 5.21 -27.89
N SER A 534 4.97 5.62 -28.31
CA SER A 534 5.95 4.69 -28.88
C SER A 534 6.68 3.84 -27.84
N GLN A 535 6.56 4.15 -26.55
CA GLN A 535 7.18 3.44 -25.43
C GLN A 535 6.15 2.64 -24.61
N MET A 536 4.94 2.51 -25.16
CA MET A 536 3.86 1.80 -24.51
C MET A 536 3.21 0.82 -25.48
N ASP A 537 2.96 -0.39 -25.00
CA ASP A 537 2.10 -1.37 -25.65
C ASP A 537 0.94 -1.76 -24.72
N ILE A 538 -0.15 -0.99 -24.83
CA ILE A 538 -1.38 -1.13 -24.04
C ILE A 538 -2.47 -1.67 -24.95
N GLN A 539 -2.67 -3.00 -24.95
CA GLN A 539 -3.63 -3.66 -25.83
C GLN A 539 -4.23 -4.92 -25.22
N ASP A 540 -5.40 -5.32 -25.74
CA ASP A 540 -6.14 -6.49 -25.25
C ASP A 540 -6.56 -6.42 -23.77
N ASN A 541 -6.64 -5.21 -23.22
CA ASN A 541 -7.15 -4.97 -21.87
C ASN A 541 -8.63 -4.56 -21.91
N TYR A 542 -9.26 -4.56 -20.73
CA TYR A 542 -10.52 -3.86 -20.49
C TYR A 542 -10.26 -2.55 -19.74
N LEU A 543 -10.82 -1.46 -20.24
CA LEU A 543 -10.81 -0.13 -19.63
C LEU A 543 -12.22 0.26 -19.19
N SER A 544 -12.36 1.06 -18.14
CA SER A 544 -13.66 1.58 -17.69
C SER A 544 -14.26 2.62 -18.63
N ALA A 545 -13.43 3.26 -19.46
CA ALA A 545 -13.88 4.14 -20.53
C ALA A 545 -13.10 3.90 -21.83
N PRO A 546 -13.69 4.19 -23.00
CA PRO A 546 -12.94 4.16 -24.26
C PRO A 546 -11.83 5.20 -24.24
N ASP A 547 -10.62 4.81 -24.66
CA ASP A 547 -9.48 5.72 -24.79
C ASP A 547 -9.01 5.78 -26.26
N ALA A 548 -9.08 6.97 -26.85
CA ALA A 548 -8.69 7.19 -28.24
C ALA A 548 -7.17 7.08 -28.48
N LEU A 549 -6.36 7.26 -27.43
CA LEU A 549 -4.90 7.09 -27.49
C LEU A 549 -4.51 5.61 -27.43
N TYR A 550 -5.33 4.78 -26.79
CA TYR A 550 -5.12 3.34 -26.65
C TYR A 550 -6.30 2.52 -27.21
N PRO A 551 -6.61 2.62 -28.53
CA PRO A 551 -7.83 2.10 -29.13
C PRO A 551 -7.89 0.57 -29.26
N LYS A 552 -6.80 -0.13 -28.94
CA LYS A 552 -6.70 -1.61 -28.99
C LYS A 552 -7.23 -2.29 -27.73
N ASN A 553 -7.83 -1.52 -26.82
CA ASN A 553 -8.46 -2.03 -25.61
C ASN A 553 -9.99 -2.05 -25.78
N ARG A 554 -10.66 -2.80 -24.91
CA ARG A 554 -12.10 -3.02 -24.95
C ARG A 554 -12.76 -2.28 -23.79
N LEU A 555 -14.01 -1.88 -23.98
CA LEU A 555 -14.79 -1.29 -22.90
C LEU A 555 -15.22 -2.38 -21.91
N TRP A 556 -14.98 -2.14 -20.62
CA TRP A 556 -15.60 -2.89 -19.53
C TRP A 556 -17.09 -2.56 -19.46
N ASN A 557 -17.91 -3.55 -19.77
CA ASN A 557 -19.36 -3.47 -19.75
C ASN A 557 -19.95 -4.86 -19.47
N PRO A 558 -19.81 -5.35 -18.23
CA PRO A 558 -20.24 -6.69 -17.86
C PRO A 558 -21.77 -6.85 -17.92
N GLN A 559 -22.54 -5.76 -17.94
CA GLN A 559 -23.99 -5.82 -18.15
C GLN A 559 -24.36 -6.24 -19.57
N ILE A 560 -23.53 -5.90 -20.58
CA ILE A 560 -23.76 -6.26 -21.98
C ILE A 560 -23.02 -7.55 -22.36
N ASP A 561 -21.80 -7.76 -21.86
CA ASP A 561 -21.01 -8.97 -22.08
C ASP A 561 -20.68 -9.66 -20.74
N PRO A 562 -21.55 -10.57 -20.27
CA PRO A 562 -21.33 -11.29 -19.01
C PRO A 562 -20.07 -12.15 -18.98
N ASN A 563 -19.45 -12.46 -20.13
CA ASN A 563 -18.19 -13.21 -20.16
C ASN A 563 -17.04 -12.42 -19.52
N GLN A 564 -17.15 -11.09 -19.47
CA GLN A 564 -16.18 -10.24 -18.80
C GLN A 564 -16.05 -10.57 -17.31
N LEU A 565 -17.12 -11.06 -16.67
CA LEU A 565 -17.08 -11.50 -15.27
C LEU A 565 -16.13 -12.68 -15.05
N GLN A 566 -15.93 -13.54 -16.06
CA GLN A 566 -14.97 -14.64 -15.99
C GLN A 566 -13.52 -14.15 -15.98
N MET A 567 -13.25 -12.95 -16.49
CA MET A 567 -11.93 -12.33 -16.45
C MET A 567 -11.65 -11.71 -15.08
N LEU A 568 -12.68 -11.26 -14.36
CA LEU A 568 -12.56 -10.69 -13.01
C LEU A 568 -12.47 -11.79 -11.94
N ALA A 569 -13.17 -12.90 -12.13
CA ALA A 569 -13.32 -13.96 -11.13
C ALA A 569 -11.98 -14.50 -10.55
N PRO A 570 -10.89 -14.69 -11.33
CA PRO A 570 -9.61 -15.16 -10.80
C PRO A 570 -8.97 -14.24 -9.76
N PHE A 571 -9.32 -12.95 -9.74
CA PHE A 571 -8.76 -11.97 -8.81
C PHE A 571 -9.56 -11.85 -7.50
N LEU A 572 -10.75 -12.47 -7.41
CA LEU A 572 -11.61 -12.31 -6.25
C LEU A 572 -10.92 -12.84 -4.98
N PRO A 573 -10.85 -12.05 -3.89
CA PRO A 573 -10.23 -12.52 -2.64
C PRO A 573 -11.06 -13.59 -1.93
N THR A 574 -12.36 -13.67 -2.25
CA THR A 574 -13.30 -14.68 -1.76
C THR A 574 -14.37 -14.92 -2.84
N PRO A 575 -15.00 -16.11 -2.92
CA PRO A 575 -16.06 -16.37 -3.88
C PRO A 575 -17.43 -15.77 -3.47
N ALA A 576 -17.49 -14.88 -2.48
CA ALA A 576 -18.75 -14.37 -1.96
C ALA A 576 -19.41 -13.36 -2.90
N ASP A 577 -20.71 -13.55 -3.13
CA ASP A 577 -21.55 -12.60 -3.88
C ASP A 577 -22.05 -11.43 -3.03
N THR A 578 -21.82 -11.48 -1.71
CA THR A 578 -22.22 -10.43 -0.76
C THR A 578 -20.98 -9.88 -0.06
N VAL A 579 -20.73 -8.58 -0.24
CA VAL A 579 -19.55 -7.89 0.29
C VAL A 579 -19.89 -6.90 1.41
N GLY A 580 -18.91 -6.47 2.18
CA GLY A 580 -19.05 -5.34 3.09
C GLY A 580 -19.21 -4.01 2.34
N ILE A 581 -19.97 -3.07 2.91
CA ILE A 581 -20.10 -1.70 2.39
C ILE A 581 -20.18 -0.67 3.53
N GLY A 582 -19.64 0.52 3.31
CA GLY A 582 -19.74 1.63 4.26
C GLY A 582 -19.23 2.96 3.72
N LEU A 583 -19.45 4.03 4.49
CA LEU A 583 -18.86 5.35 4.26
C LEU A 583 -17.35 5.23 4.50
N ALA A 584 -16.55 5.62 3.51
CA ALA A 584 -15.11 5.44 3.48
C ALA A 584 -14.37 6.68 4.01
N THR A 585 -14.73 7.10 5.21
CA THR A 585 -14.14 8.24 5.91
C THR A 585 -13.40 7.75 7.15
N LEU A 586 -12.31 8.43 7.52
CA LEU A 586 -11.57 8.10 8.75
C LEU A 586 -12.35 8.49 10.00
N GLU A 587 -13.14 9.55 9.90
CA GLU A 587 -13.93 10.12 10.99
C GLU A 587 -15.43 10.00 10.70
N ASP A 588 -16.23 9.95 11.77
CA ASP A 588 -17.69 9.96 11.69
C ASP A 588 -18.28 11.38 11.60
N THR A 589 -17.42 12.39 11.66
CA THR A 589 -17.76 13.81 11.59
C THR A 589 -16.86 14.47 10.54
N LEU A 590 -17.45 15.16 9.56
CA LEU A 590 -16.72 15.83 8.49
C LEU A 590 -16.84 17.36 8.56
N ASP A 591 -15.85 18.04 7.99
CA ASP A 591 -15.96 19.44 7.60
C ASP A 591 -17.04 19.59 6.50
N PRO A 592 -17.97 20.56 6.58
CA PRO A 592 -18.88 20.88 5.48
C PRO A 592 -18.20 21.05 4.11
N ALA A 593 -16.97 21.56 4.03
CA ALA A 593 -16.22 21.67 2.78
C ALA A 593 -15.88 20.28 2.19
N ALA A 594 -15.64 19.27 3.03
CA ALA A 594 -15.40 17.90 2.59
C ALA A 594 -16.65 17.24 1.97
N LEU A 595 -17.85 17.73 2.29
CA LEU A 595 -19.07 17.25 1.64
C LEU A 595 -19.17 17.70 0.18
N ALA A 596 -18.66 18.89 -0.14
CA ALA A 596 -18.68 19.44 -1.51
C ALA A 596 -17.74 18.69 -2.46
N ALA A 597 -16.68 18.06 -1.92
CA ALA A 597 -15.79 17.17 -2.69
C ALA A 597 -16.41 15.78 -2.97
N GLY A 598 -17.58 15.48 -2.39
CA GLY A 598 -18.27 14.20 -2.50
C GLY A 598 -17.90 13.23 -1.37
N ILE A 599 -18.89 12.53 -0.83
CA ILE A 599 -18.70 11.60 0.30
C ILE A 599 -18.40 10.20 -0.25
N PRO A 600 -17.22 9.62 0.01
CA PRO A 600 -16.88 8.31 -0.53
C PRO A 600 -17.65 7.19 0.20
N VAL A 601 -18.17 6.24 -0.57
CA VAL A 601 -18.77 4.98 -0.15
C VAL A 601 -17.98 3.87 -0.82
N ARG A 602 -17.51 2.91 -0.02
CA ARG A 602 -16.60 1.85 -0.48
C ARG A 602 -17.12 0.46 -0.13
N LEU A 603 -16.78 -0.51 -0.99
CA LEU A 603 -16.95 -1.95 -0.75
C LEU A 603 -15.72 -2.53 -0.03
N SER A 604 -15.88 -3.58 0.77
CA SER A 604 -14.75 -4.33 1.38
C SER A 604 -13.81 -4.91 0.33
N THR A 605 -14.34 -5.30 -0.84
CA THR A 605 -13.62 -5.79 -2.01
C THR A 605 -14.46 -5.55 -3.27
N PHE A 606 -13.82 -5.60 -4.45
CA PHE A 606 -14.56 -5.78 -5.70
C PHE A 606 -15.24 -7.15 -5.73
N THR A 607 -16.30 -7.25 -6.53
CA THR A 607 -17.10 -8.47 -6.73
C THR A 607 -17.56 -8.58 -8.19
N THR A 608 -18.01 -9.76 -8.58
CA THR A 608 -18.66 -10.03 -9.88
C THR A 608 -20.15 -9.70 -9.88
N SER A 609 -20.74 -9.42 -8.70
CA SER A 609 -22.14 -9.02 -8.56
C SER A 609 -22.32 -7.50 -8.67
N GLU A 610 -23.45 -7.05 -9.20
CA GLU A 610 -23.87 -5.65 -9.03
C GLU A 610 -24.22 -5.41 -7.56
N VAL A 611 -23.71 -4.33 -6.97
CA VAL A 611 -23.98 -3.95 -5.58
C VAL A 611 -24.67 -2.61 -5.57
N SER A 612 -25.66 -2.43 -4.70
CA SER A 612 -26.29 -1.12 -4.51
C SER A 612 -26.51 -0.77 -3.06
N VAL A 613 -26.58 0.53 -2.76
CA VAL A 613 -26.95 1.03 -1.43
C VAL A 613 -27.69 2.36 -1.55
N ASP A 614 -28.75 2.51 -0.76
CA ASP A 614 -29.47 3.77 -0.67
C ASP A 614 -28.74 4.72 0.29
N TYR A 615 -28.77 6.00 0.00
CA TYR A 615 -28.30 7.04 0.90
C TYR A 615 -29.36 8.12 1.14
N THR A 616 -29.30 8.74 2.31
CA THR A 616 -30.08 9.93 2.65
C THR A 616 -29.19 10.98 3.30
N ILE A 617 -29.40 12.24 2.93
CA ILE A 617 -28.77 13.41 3.54
C ILE A 617 -29.87 14.21 4.23
N ALA A 618 -29.69 14.55 5.51
CA ALA A 618 -30.67 15.29 6.29
C ALA A 618 -30.01 16.38 7.14
N ALA A 619 -30.73 17.49 7.34
CA ALA A 619 -30.42 18.51 8.34
C ALA A 619 -31.34 18.30 9.55
N GLY A 620 -30.80 17.78 10.65
CA GLY A 620 -31.60 17.31 11.78
C GLY A 620 -32.58 16.21 11.36
N ASN A 621 -33.89 16.45 11.49
CA ASN A 621 -34.93 15.51 11.06
C ASN A 621 -35.48 15.81 9.65
N THR A 622 -34.94 16.81 8.95
CA THR A 622 -35.43 17.23 7.63
C THR A 622 -34.58 16.60 6.52
N PRO A 623 -35.13 15.71 5.69
CA PRO A 623 -34.42 15.19 4.51
C PRO A 623 -34.11 16.31 3.51
N LEU A 624 -32.89 16.34 3.00
CA LEU A 624 -32.42 17.28 1.99
C LEU A 624 -32.22 16.60 0.63
N ALA A 625 -31.62 15.41 0.63
CA ALA A 625 -31.35 14.63 -0.57
C ALA A 625 -31.34 13.14 -0.27
N GLY A 626 -31.41 12.32 -1.31
CA GLY A 626 -31.24 10.89 -1.23
C GLY A 626 -31.23 10.25 -2.61
N GLY A 627 -30.78 9.01 -2.68
CA GLY A 627 -30.68 8.26 -3.91
C GLY A 627 -30.07 6.89 -3.67
N THR A 628 -29.69 6.22 -4.76
CA THR A 628 -29.07 4.90 -4.71
C THR A 628 -27.75 4.95 -5.48
N LEU A 629 -26.69 4.44 -4.87
CA LEU A 629 -25.42 4.18 -5.54
C LEU A 629 -25.44 2.76 -6.10
N HIS A 630 -25.04 2.60 -7.36
CA HIS A 630 -24.95 1.30 -8.06
C HIS A 630 -23.52 1.04 -8.49
N PHE A 631 -22.86 0.06 -7.88
CA PHE A 631 -21.51 -0.39 -8.18
C PHE A 631 -21.58 -1.49 -9.24
N THR A 632 -20.95 -1.22 -10.39
CA THR A 632 -20.78 -2.25 -11.43
C THR A 632 -19.74 -3.27 -10.99
N PRO A 633 -19.81 -4.55 -11.42
CA PRO A 633 -18.76 -5.52 -11.13
C PRO A 633 -17.35 -4.98 -11.39
N GLY A 634 -16.44 -5.19 -10.43
CA GLY A 634 -15.08 -4.62 -10.40
C GLY A 634 -14.95 -3.25 -9.71
N GLU A 635 -16.03 -2.46 -9.60
CA GLU A 635 -16.01 -1.13 -8.99
C GLU A 635 -16.08 -1.22 -7.46
N THR A 636 -15.21 -0.50 -6.74
CA THR A 636 -15.16 -0.56 -5.27
C THR A 636 -15.50 0.74 -4.56
N VAL A 637 -15.49 1.88 -5.25
CA VAL A 637 -15.70 3.20 -4.64
C VAL A 637 -16.66 4.02 -5.49
N LYS A 638 -17.59 4.72 -4.82
CA LYS A 638 -18.41 5.80 -5.39
C LYS A 638 -18.49 6.97 -4.46
N HIS A 639 -18.86 8.13 -5.01
CA HIS A 639 -19.05 9.34 -4.23
C HIS A 639 -20.51 9.75 -4.27
N ILE A 640 -21.06 10.05 -3.09
CA ILE A 640 -22.33 10.77 -2.98
C ILE A 640 -22.03 12.23 -3.31
N GLN A 641 -22.57 12.71 -4.42
CA GLN A 641 -22.50 14.11 -4.82
C GLN A 641 -23.63 14.89 -4.17
N PHE A 642 -23.31 15.99 -3.50
CA PHE A 642 -24.29 16.84 -2.84
C PHE A 642 -23.84 18.29 -2.79
N ASP A 643 -24.55 19.16 -3.50
CA ASP A 643 -24.38 20.60 -3.39
C ASP A 643 -24.93 21.07 -2.04
N VAL A 644 -24.03 21.41 -1.11
CA VAL A 644 -24.41 21.86 0.23
C VAL A 644 -25.18 23.20 0.10
N PRO A 645 -26.49 23.25 0.44
CA PRO A 645 -27.24 24.50 0.40
C PRO A 645 -26.69 25.48 1.46
N PRO A 646 -26.95 26.80 1.34
CA PRO A 646 -26.59 27.76 2.37
C PRO A 646 -27.30 27.40 3.69
N LEU A 647 -26.62 26.71 4.59
CA LEU A 647 -27.18 26.29 5.86
C LEU A 647 -27.24 27.51 6.80
N THR A 648 -28.36 27.68 7.51
CA THR A 648 -28.37 28.54 8.70
C THR A 648 -27.41 27.95 9.74
N THR A 649 -26.66 28.78 10.45
CA THR A 649 -25.46 28.51 11.28
C THR A 649 -25.61 27.51 12.45
N SER A 650 -26.55 26.57 12.43
CA SER A 650 -26.78 25.58 13.49
C SER A 650 -27.25 24.19 13.03
N ALA A 651 -27.51 23.96 11.74
CA ALA A 651 -28.03 22.66 11.29
C ALA A 651 -26.89 21.68 10.93
N GLN A 652 -26.68 20.65 11.76
CA GLN A 652 -25.79 19.54 11.44
C GLN A 652 -26.36 18.70 10.29
N LEU A 653 -25.56 18.49 9.25
CA LEU A 653 -25.86 17.53 8.21
C LEU A 653 -25.57 16.12 8.70
N ARG A 654 -26.37 15.17 8.21
CA ARG A 654 -26.22 13.75 8.48
C ARG A 654 -26.39 12.98 7.18
N VAL A 655 -25.41 12.13 6.87
CA VAL A 655 -25.44 11.21 5.73
C VAL A 655 -25.64 9.81 6.30
N THR A 656 -26.60 9.05 5.78
CA THR A 656 -26.91 7.68 6.25
C THR A 656 -27.03 6.74 5.07
N LEU A 657 -26.43 5.55 5.18
CA LEU A 657 -26.59 4.43 4.26
C LEU A 657 -27.68 3.46 4.73
N SER A 658 -28.43 2.89 3.78
CA SER A 658 -29.52 1.95 4.04
C SER A 658 -29.78 1.01 2.86
N ASN A 659 -30.57 -0.04 3.09
CA ASN A 659 -31.06 -0.98 2.07
C ASN A 659 -29.97 -1.50 1.10
N PRO A 660 -28.82 -2.02 1.59
CA PRO A 660 -27.83 -2.59 0.69
C PRO A 660 -28.37 -3.83 -0.03
N VAL A 661 -28.00 -4.00 -1.30
CA VAL A 661 -28.27 -5.19 -2.13
C VAL A 661 -26.94 -5.82 -2.50
N ASN A 662 -26.82 -7.14 -2.34
CA ASN A 662 -25.56 -7.89 -2.48
C ASN A 662 -24.43 -7.33 -1.60
N ALA A 663 -24.79 -6.68 -0.48
CA ALA A 663 -23.84 -6.19 0.50
C ALA A 663 -24.43 -6.14 1.92
N ASN A 664 -23.55 -6.07 2.92
CA ASN A 664 -23.89 -5.81 4.32
C ASN A 664 -23.25 -4.48 4.76
N LEU A 665 -24.00 -3.66 5.49
CA LEU A 665 -23.44 -2.47 6.14
C LEU A 665 -22.49 -2.88 7.26
N THR A 666 -21.20 -2.87 6.97
CA THR A 666 -20.12 -3.32 7.88
C THR A 666 -19.16 -2.19 8.23
N GLY A 667 -19.04 -1.17 7.38
CA GLY A 667 -18.32 0.07 7.68
C GLY A 667 -19.20 1.12 8.38
N LEU A 668 -18.74 2.38 8.36
CA LEU A 668 -19.55 3.48 8.90
C LEU A 668 -20.87 3.60 8.14
N LYS A 669 -21.98 3.45 8.86
CA LYS A 669 -23.33 3.59 8.31
C LYS A 669 -23.76 5.06 8.21
N GLN A 670 -23.28 5.90 9.10
CA GLN A 670 -23.72 7.27 9.26
C GLN A 670 -22.53 8.17 9.61
N ILE A 671 -22.49 9.35 9.01
CA ILE A 671 -21.59 10.44 9.40
C ILE A 671 -22.38 11.74 9.59
N GLY A 672 -21.83 12.66 10.38
CA GLY A 672 -22.35 14.01 10.60
C GLY A 672 -21.38 15.10 10.09
N THR A 673 -21.79 16.36 10.19
CA THR A 673 -20.87 17.50 10.07
C THR A 673 -20.64 18.17 11.42
N SER A 674 -19.43 18.71 11.62
CA SER A 674 -19.14 19.56 12.77
C SER A 674 -19.89 20.91 12.67
N THR A 675 -20.05 21.58 13.81
CA THR A 675 -20.69 22.92 13.91
C THR A 675 -19.69 24.06 14.08
N ASP A 676 -18.40 23.76 14.06
CA ASP A 676 -17.36 24.71 14.43
C ASP A 676 -16.86 25.43 13.16
N ASN A 677 -17.28 26.68 13.00
CA ASN A 677 -16.67 27.68 12.12
C ASN A 677 -15.52 28.39 12.86
#